data_AF-A0A938J9E4-F1
#
_entry.id   AF-A0A938J9E4-F1
#
_cell.length_a   1.000
_cell.length_b   1.000
_cell.length_c   1.000
_cell.angle_alpha   90.00
_cell.angle_beta   90.00
_cell.angle_gamma   90.00
#
_symmetry.space_group_name_H-M   'P 1'
#
loop_
_entity.id
_entity.type
_entity.pdbx_description
1 polymer ?
#
loop_
_entity_poly.entity_id
_entity_poly.type
_entity_poly.pdbx_seq_one_letter_code
_entity_poly.pdbx_strand_id
1 'polypeptide(L)'
;PYRKSATVVGDVMGKYHPHGDTAIYDTLARMAQPFSLRYPLVDGQGNFGSIDDDPPAAMRYCVTGETRVATTQGTVRICDLAPRVPSESDTPIDLGVLDRLGRPVRASLLFHSGEHHTLRVSTREGYQLTGTLNHPVLSLVNIAGVPMLLWKFLEEVAPGDRVVIARRPRPLDVEIGDRQRNLALLFGAFLSEGGISAYRAGFDNNDTDFFDAVVAAYRIEVGRCSTTVVQNASGTRLHRMRIESAEAFRRSALGEMGVAGACEKKVPEWVWRSSPGAKRVFLQSLFTGDGSSSHLPRGTIQISYSTRSEQLARDVQLLLLELGVVSRLSRSARGEIKVVITNRRDARLFARNVGFLGAKQRKLDAELAQIPRESTALSGDHVPYVADYIRSDCDSRWVDKDWLRRHDIDRVERWERGGAAILERIASDEVKAVVEPLVTGEYYYAEVASVVDAGVQPVYSLRVDTDDHSFLTNGFVSHNTECRLSRLATEMLRDIDADTVDFQPNYDEKEREPSVLPSRFPNLLVNGSAGIAVGMATNIPPHHLGETIDAVVQLIDKPDASVDDLMKHVRGPDFPTGGIIVGRSGIRDAYRTGRGRVVMRARAHIEELRGGKSAIVVTELPYGVKKGGDSGVIKKIADLVQEKVITEVSDLADHSDKTGMRIQVELKRDAVPQVVLNKLFKHTALQTTFGYNAVALADGVPRTLSLLQMLQHYLDYQREIVTRRSKHELRQKLARAHILEGYLIALDNLDAVIQLIRGSRDTDDARTGLMNGFGLSELQAQAILDMRLARLTGLARKEVEDEFRDIQERIEELRAILGDPVRILALIREELLEIKQTYGRSDDRRTEIVAGEDSLELEDMIAEEDMVIAITNSGYIKRLPVSTYREQRRGGIGVMGMDMKEEDYIEHLFVASTHDFILFFTSVGKVYRLKVHELPLGSRQSKGRAIVNLLPFRQDEKVRAVIATRDYKEAKYLVFGTQKGVVKKTEFLEYNTPLKADGIIALRMREDDELIGVRLSDGADDVLMVSRLGQAVRFKESDVRSMGRPASGVAGMKLRSGDEVIALEIADDEADLLVVTENGYGKRTQIRDYPTKGRGTQGVRTAQLVEGKGELVGARVVRDGYQVMLISDGGTVIRMAAADIKRSGRQTQGVIVMRLRDAEQVSTLAPVVGSDSDPEPEKVTSDGPPADAAGEQEPLDLYEPTEDDSSENALDLVEDDTDGT
;
A
#
# COMPACT_ATOMS: atom_id res chain seq x y z
N PRO A 1 5.72 -30.22 12.82
CA PRO A 1 6.67 -29.47 13.70
C PRO A 1 7.38 -28.41 12.85
N TYR A 2 7.83 -27.30 13.46
CA TYR A 2 8.72 -26.36 12.76
C TYR A 2 10.07 -27.04 12.48
N ARG A 3 10.65 -26.72 11.32
CA ARG A 3 12.01 -27.09 10.94
C ARG A 3 12.73 -25.84 10.44
N LYS A 4 14.04 -25.79 10.60
CA LYS A 4 14.87 -24.71 10.05
C LYS A 4 14.68 -24.63 8.55
N SER A 5 14.47 -23.42 8.01
CA SER A 5 14.23 -23.24 6.57
C SER A 5 15.40 -23.74 5.72
N ALA A 6 16.63 -23.60 6.21
CA ALA A 6 17.82 -24.20 5.62
C ALA A 6 17.72 -25.71 5.36
N THR A 7 17.17 -26.45 6.33
CA THR A 7 17.05 -27.91 6.24
C THR A 7 16.08 -28.28 5.13
N VAL A 8 14.94 -27.59 5.07
CA VAL A 8 13.93 -27.80 4.02
C VAL A 8 14.53 -27.47 2.64
N VAL A 9 15.21 -26.34 2.50
CA VAL A 9 15.86 -25.96 1.23
C VAL A 9 16.93 -26.97 0.83
N GLY A 10 17.76 -27.42 1.78
CA GLY A 10 18.79 -28.44 1.53
C GLY A 10 18.20 -29.78 1.11
N ASP A 11 17.11 -30.23 1.73
CA ASP A 11 16.39 -31.45 1.35
C ASP A 11 15.81 -31.33 -0.06
N VAL A 12 15.18 -30.20 -0.41
CA VAL A 12 14.63 -29.95 -1.74
C VAL A 12 15.73 -29.94 -2.80
N MET A 13 16.81 -29.22 -2.53
CA MET A 13 17.96 -29.12 -3.45
C MET A 13 18.64 -30.47 -3.66
N GLY A 14 18.80 -31.27 -2.59
CA GLY A 14 19.46 -32.57 -2.65
C GLY A 14 18.61 -33.67 -3.30
N LYS A 15 17.29 -33.67 -3.06
CA LYS A 15 16.40 -34.79 -3.40
C LYS A 15 15.46 -34.52 -4.57
N TYR A 16 15.02 -33.28 -4.81
CA TYR A 16 13.89 -33.03 -5.70
C TYR A 16 14.19 -32.06 -6.84
N HIS A 17 15.00 -31.01 -6.62
CA HIS A 17 15.18 -29.98 -7.65
C HIS A 17 16.63 -29.46 -7.74
N PRO A 18 17.29 -29.53 -8.91
CA PRO A 18 18.64 -29.00 -9.11
C PRO A 18 18.68 -27.47 -9.31
N HIS A 19 17.74 -26.73 -8.71
CA HIS A 19 17.77 -25.27 -8.71
C HIS A 19 18.68 -24.75 -7.60
N GLY A 20 19.16 -23.51 -7.77
CA GLY A 20 19.90 -22.82 -6.71
C GLY A 20 19.04 -22.64 -5.46
N ASP A 21 19.70 -22.66 -4.31
CA ASP A 21 19.10 -22.46 -2.99
C ASP A 21 18.21 -21.20 -2.89
N THR A 22 18.61 -20.12 -3.54
CA THR A 22 17.89 -18.84 -3.59
C THR A 22 16.48 -19.00 -4.17
N ALA A 23 16.34 -19.73 -5.28
CA ALA A 23 15.04 -19.92 -5.92
C ALA A 23 14.07 -20.72 -5.03
N ILE A 24 14.60 -21.73 -4.34
CA ILE A 24 13.82 -22.58 -3.42
C ILE A 24 13.41 -21.75 -2.20
N TYR A 25 14.32 -20.99 -1.62
CA TYR A 25 14.04 -20.19 -0.43
C TYR A 25 13.08 -19.03 -0.71
N ASP A 26 13.25 -18.30 -1.82
CA ASP A 26 12.34 -17.22 -2.20
C ASP A 26 10.91 -17.74 -2.39
N THR A 27 10.77 -18.94 -2.97
CA THR A 27 9.47 -19.59 -3.12
C THR A 27 8.89 -19.97 -1.75
N LEU A 28 9.70 -20.54 -0.86
CA LEU A 28 9.30 -20.86 0.51
C LEU A 28 8.86 -19.61 1.28
N ALA A 29 9.61 -18.52 1.16
CA ALA A 29 9.31 -17.26 1.80
C ALA A 29 8.01 -16.65 1.28
N ARG A 30 7.79 -16.62 -0.04
CA ARG A 30 6.52 -16.19 -0.64
C ARG A 30 5.33 -17.00 -0.14
N MET A 31 5.51 -18.31 0.06
CA MET A 31 4.47 -19.17 0.62
C MET A 31 4.14 -18.88 2.09
N ALA A 32 5.02 -18.18 2.81
CA ALA A 32 4.84 -17.74 4.19
C ALA A 32 4.35 -16.28 4.32
N GLN A 33 4.42 -15.50 3.24
CA GLN A 33 4.08 -14.07 3.24
C GLN A 33 2.57 -13.83 3.05
N PRO A 34 1.85 -13.27 4.05
CA PRO A 34 0.40 -13.03 3.98
C PRO A 34 0.01 -11.87 3.05
N PHE A 35 0.97 -11.09 2.57
CA PHE A 35 0.81 -10.04 1.55
C PHE A 35 1.13 -10.53 0.12
N SER A 36 1.79 -11.69 -0.02
CA SER A 36 2.11 -12.30 -1.32
C SER A 36 1.06 -13.34 -1.72
N LEU A 37 0.66 -14.21 -0.80
CA LEU A 37 -0.43 -15.17 -0.98
C LEU A 37 -1.63 -14.84 -0.10
N ARG A 38 -2.84 -14.98 -0.64
CA ARG A 38 -4.08 -14.80 0.14
C ARG A 38 -4.21 -15.85 1.23
N TYR A 39 -3.78 -17.08 0.94
CA TYR A 39 -3.78 -18.22 1.86
C TYR A 39 -2.38 -18.86 1.94
N PRO A 40 -1.53 -18.41 2.88
CA PRO A 40 -0.19 -18.96 3.06
C PRO A 40 -0.18 -20.49 3.21
N LEU A 41 0.66 -21.15 2.41
CA LEU A 41 0.85 -22.60 2.46
C LEU A 41 1.97 -23.00 3.42
N VAL A 42 2.83 -22.04 3.78
CA VAL A 42 3.86 -22.19 4.79
C VAL A 42 3.51 -21.31 5.99
N ASP A 43 3.62 -21.89 7.17
CA ASP A 43 3.59 -21.18 8.44
C ASP A 43 5.04 -20.95 8.86
N GLY A 44 5.50 -19.70 8.70
CA GLY A 44 6.86 -19.27 9.01
C GLY A 44 6.97 -18.72 10.43
N GLN A 45 8.09 -19.01 11.09
CA GLN A 45 8.56 -18.34 12.31
C GLN A 45 9.90 -17.69 12.02
N GLY A 46 9.97 -16.37 12.02
CA GLY A 46 11.13 -15.64 11.51
C GLY A 46 10.69 -14.44 10.68
N ASN A 47 11.67 -13.68 10.20
CA ASN A 47 11.43 -12.64 9.23
C ASN A 47 11.35 -13.29 7.84
N PHE A 48 10.13 -13.43 7.33
CA PHE A 48 9.86 -13.85 5.95
C PHE A 48 9.62 -12.66 5.01
N GLY A 49 10.03 -11.46 5.43
CA GLY A 49 9.85 -10.20 4.73
C GLY A 49 8.59 -9.46 5.16
N SER A 50 8.51 -8.18 4.82
CA SER A 50 7.39 -7.30 5.18
C SER A 50 6.75 -6.66 3.95
N ILE A 51 5.54 -6.10 4.13
CA ILE A 51 4.88 -5.29 3.10
C ILE A 51 5.65 -3.99 2.81
N ASP A 52 6.52 -3.59 3.73
CA ASP A 52 7.36 -2.39 3.66
C ASP A 52 8.70 -2.65 2.93
N ASP A 53 8.82 -3.79 2.25
CA ASP A 53 9.98 -4.21 1.46
C ASP A 53 11.21 -4.59 2.29
N ASP A 54 11.03 -4.97 3.56
CA ASP A 54 12.08 -5.70 4.28
C ASP A 54 12.25 -7.07 3.63
N PRO A 55 13.46 -7.45 3.18
CA PRO A 55 13.67 -8.77 2.61
C PRO A 55 13.47 -9.86 3.68
N PRO A 56 13.06 -11.08 3.29
CA PRO A 56 13.14 -12.23 4.17
C PRO A 56 14.58 -12.39 4.66
N ALA A 57 14.75 -12.71 5.95
CA ALA A 57 16.07 -13.05 6.47
C ALA A 57 16.61 -14.30 5.77
N ALA A 58 17.92 -14.51 5.73
CA ALA A 58 18.52 -15.67 5.06
C ALA A 58 18.00 -17.00 5.63
N MET A 59 17.99 -18.08 4.85
CA MET A 59 17.50 -19.37 5.36
C MET A 59 18.41 -20.08 6.38
N ARG A 60 19.73 -19.81 6.34
CA ARG A 60 20.77 -20.59 7.05
C ARG A 60 21.87 -19.70 7.63
N TYR A 61 21.61 -19.04 8.75
CA TYR A 61 22.59 -18.14 9.34
C TYR A 61 22.92 -18.50 10.78
N CYS A 62 24.22 -18.56 11.03
CA CYS A 62 24.76 -19.06 12.27
C CYS A 62 26.03 -18.29 12.64
N VAL A 63 26.27 -18.18 13.94
CA VAL A 63 27.49 -17.63 14.51
C VAL A 63 28.40 -18.75 15.00
N THR A 64 29.70 -18.51 15.14
CA THR A 64 30.63 -19.54 15.65
C THR A 64 30.39 -19.84 17.13
N GLY A 65 30.79 -21.04 17.58
CA GLY A 65 30.57 -21.51 18.96
C GLY A 65 31.09 -20.58 20.07
N GLU A 66 32.18 -19.86 19.82
CA GLU A 66 32.76 -18.90 20.78
C GLU A 66 31.94 -17.60 20.92
N THR A 67 30.93 -17.39 20.08
CA THR A 67 30.06 -16.21 20.14
C THR A 67 29.26 -16.22 21.43
N ARG A 68 29.33 -15.12 22.18
CA ARG A 68 28.67 -14.96 23.46
C ARG A 68 27.26 -14.40 23.30
N VAL A 69 26.27 -15.15 23.77
CA VAL A 69 24.85 -14.77 23.81
C VAL A 69 24.52 -14.10 25.13
N ALA A 70 23.84 -12.97 25.06
CA ALA A 70 23.31 -12.29 26.24
C ALA A 70 22.09 -13.03 26.81
N THR A 71 22.20 -13.53 28.02
CA THR A 71 21.11 -14.20 28.75
C THR A 71 20.59 -13.30 29.87
N THR A 72 19.43 -13.66 30.44
CA THR A 72 18.87 -12.93 31.60
C THR A 72 19.72 -13.07 32.87
N GLN A 73 20.49 -14.16 32.99
CA GLN A 73 21.32 -14.44 34.17
C GLN A 73 22.80 -14.11 33.99
N GLY A 74 23.26 -13.91 32.75
CA GLY A 74 24.66 -13.67 32.45
C GLY A 74 24.91 -13.63 30.95
N THR A 75 26.10 -14.04 30.53
CA THR A 75 26.49 -14.10 29.13
C THR A 75 27.23 -15.40 28.91
N VAL A 76 26.78 -16.20 27.95
CA VAL A 76 27.23 -17.60 27.77
C VAL A 76 27.62 -17.80 26.32
N ARG A 77 28.68 -18.56 26.05
CA ARG A 77 29.02 -18.96 24.68
C ARG A 77 27.90 -19.81 24.10
N ILE A 78 27.57 -19.60 22.83
CA ILE A 78 26.42 -20.25 22.20
C ILE A 78 26.56 -21.78 22.21
N CYS A 79 27.78 -22.31 22.09
CA CYS A 79 28.05 -23.75 22.18
C CYS A 79 27.86 -24.33 23.60
N ASP A 80 27.91 -23.49 24.64
CA ASP A 80 27.81 -23.89 26.04
C ASP A 80 26.39 -23.72 26.61
N LEU A 81 25.42 -23.28 25.79
CA LEU A 81 24.03 -23.08 26.23
C LEU A 81 23.31 -24.39 26.58
N ALA A 82 23.77 -25.51 26.02
CA ALA A 82 23.31 -26.84 26.38
C ALA A 82 24.50 -27.82 26.52
N PRO A 83 24.42 -28.82 27.41
CA PRO A 83 25.48 -29.80 27.56
C PRO A 83 25.48 -30.80 26.40
N ARG A 84 26.65 -31.02 25.77
CA ARG A 84 26.89 -32.05 24.74
C ARG A 84 25.92 -31.97 23.55
N VAL A 85 25.99 -30.89 22.81
CA VAL A 85 25.22 -30.68 21.57
C VAL A 85 25.89 -31.42 20.41
N PRO A 86 25.29 -32.49 19.84
CA PRO A 86 25.85 -33.17 18.68
C PRO A 86 25.92 -32.24 17.47
N SER A 87 26.86 -32.50 16.55
CA SER A 87 26.85 -31.81 15.26
C SER A 87 25.57 -32.12 14.49
N GLU A 88 25.05 -31.14 13.75
CA GLU A 88 23.82 -31.23 12.95
C GLU A 88 22.60 -31.64 13.80
N SER A 89 22.40 -30.95 14.92
CA SER A 89 21.30 -31.26 15.85
C SER A 89 20.50 -30.04 16.28
N ASP A 90 19.25 -30.32 16.64
CA ASP A 90 18.28 -29.38 17.22
C ASP A 90 18.07 -29.77 18.69
N THR A 91 18.66 -29.04 19.62
CA THR A 91 18.62 -29.36 21.06
C THR A 91 17.59 -28.47 21.76
N PRO A 92 16.54 -29.03 22.39
CA PRO A 92 15.60 -28.27 23.21
C PRO A 92 16.32 -27.55 24.35
N ILE A 93 16.00 -26.28 24.53
CA ILE A 93 16.47 -25.46 25.65
C ILE A 93 15.28 -24.68 26.23
N ASP A 94 15.44 -24.16 27.44
CA ASP A 94 14.46 -23.25 28.05
C ASP A 94 15.22 -22.17 28.79
N LEU A 95 15.56 -21.09 28.07
CA LEU A 95 16.46 -20.06 28.57
C LEU A 95 15.97 -18.67 28.22
N GLY A 96 16.07 -17.72 29.15
CA GLY A 96 15.87 -16.30 28.85
C GLY A 96 17.10 -15.71 28.16
N VAL A 97 16.94 -15.21 26.93
CA VAL A 97 17.93 -14.41 26.19
C VAL A 97 17.47 -12.96 26.06
N LEU A 98 18.36 -12.05 25.62
CA LEU A 98 18.00 -10.65 25.38
C LEU A 98 17.80 -10.40 23.88
N ASP A 99 16.66 -9.81 23.51
CA ASP A 99 16.34 -9.40 22.14
C ASP A 99 17.13 -8.16 21.70
N ARG A 100 16.92 -7.68 20.46
CA ARG A 100 17.60 -6.47 19.95
C ARG A 100 17.40 -5.21 20.78
N LEU A 101 16.30 -5.12 21.54
CA LEU A 101 15.99 -4.00 22.43
C LEU A 101 16.50 -4.26 23.85
N GLY A 102 17.16 -5.40 24.10
CA GLY A 102 17.66 -5.80 25.42
C GLY A 102 16.56 -6.32 26.36
N ARG A 103 15.38 -6.67 25.85
CA ARG A 103 14.27 -7.22 26.63
C ARG A 103 14.44 -8.73 26.80
N PRO A 104 14.06 -9.30 27.96
CA PRO A 104 14.13 -10.73 28.21
C PRO A 104 13.10 -11.49 27.39
N VAL A 105 13.54 -12.50 26.65
CA VAL A 105 12.71 -13.30 25.73
C VAL A 105 13.11 -14.76 25.80
N ARG A 106 12.19 -15.68 25.50
CA ARG A 106 12.41 -17.12 25.65
C ARG A 106 13.15 -17.67 24.44
N ALA A 107 14.23 -18.42 24.67
CA ALA A 107 14.87 -19.27 23.69
C ALA A 107 14.48 -20.73 23.94
N SER A 108 13.97 -21.40 22.90
CA SER A 108 13.34 -22.73 23.00
C SER A 108 14.11 -23.85 22.29
N LEU A 109 14.99 -23.52 21.34
CA LEU A 109 15.87 -24.47 20.64
C LEU A 109 17.26 -23.88 20.40
N LEU A 110 18.29 -24.72 20.54
CA LEU A 110 19.66 -24.47 20.12
C LEU A 110 19.98 -25.31 18.89
N PHE A 111 20.38 -24.67 17.81
CA PHE A 111 20.78 -25.31 16.56
C PHE A 111 22.30 -25.43 16.51
N HIS A 112 22.82 -26.64 16.32
CA HIS A 112 24.21 -26.86 15.91
C HIS A 112 24.22 -27.25 14.43
N SER A 113 24.52 -26.32 13.54
CA SER A 113 24.37 -26.54 12.09
C SER A 113 25.57 -27.21 11.41
N GLY A 114 26.59 -27.61 12.17
CA GLY A 114 27.77 -28.30 11.67
C GLY A 114 28.87 -27.32 11.27
N GLU A 115 29.80 -27.78 10.43
CA GLU A 115 30.95 -27.02 9.94
C GLU A 115 30.58 -26.20 8.69
N HIS A 116 30.76 -24.88 8.73
CA HIS A 116 30.45 -23.97 7.62
C HIS A 116 31.57 -22.96 7.39
N HIS A 117 31.69 -22.47 6.17
CA HIS A 117 32.58 -21.35 5.85
C HIS A 117 32.07 -20.07 6.52
N THR A 118 32.99 -19.31 7.12
CA THR A 118 32.65 -18.14 7.95
C THR A 118 33.46 -16.90 7.60
N LEU A 119 32.86 -15.74 7.82
CA LEU A 119 33.48 -14.43 7.74
C LEU A 119 33.55 -13.81 9.14
N ARG A 120 34.62 -13.07 9.41
CA ARG A 120 34.78 -12.25 10.62
C ARG A 120 34.69 -10.77 10.26
N VAL A 121 33.70 -10.09 10.83
CA VAL A 121 33.57 -8.63 10.78
C VAL A 121 34.23 -8.03 12.01
N SER A 122 35.07 -7.02 11.82
CA SER A 122 35.72 -6.25 12.89
C SER A 122 35.42 -4.76 12.73
N THR A 123 35.05 -4.11 13.83
CA THR A 123 34.82 -2.66 13.90
C THR A 123 36.09 -1.88 14.23
N ARG A 124 36.12 -0.57 13.98
CA ARG A 124 37.26 0.31 14.34
C ARG A 124 37.54 0.37 15.85
N GLU A 125 36.51 0.15 16.66
CA GLU A 125 36.62 0.11 18.12
C GLU A 125 37.22 -1.21 18.61
N GLY A 126 37.09 -2.30 17.84
CA GLY A 126 37.61 -3.63 18.18
C GLY A 126 36.55 -4.69 18.44
N TYR A 127 35.24 -4.36 18.35
CA TYR A 127 34.16 -5.36 18.42
C TYR A 127 34.19 -6.28 17.21
N GLN A 128 33.93 -7.57 17.42
CA GLN A 128 34.01 -8.61 16.40
C GLN A 128 32.84 -9.61 16.47
N LEU A 129 32.38 -10.04 15.29
CA LEU A 129 31.45 -11.15 15.12
C LEU A 129 31.99 -12.08 14.04
N THR A 130 31.86 -13.40 14.24
CA THR A 130 32.19 -14.40 13.22
C THR A 130 30.97 -15.28 12.98
N GLY A 131 30.57 -15.41 11.72
CA GLY A 131 29.39 -16.18 11.33
C GLY A 131 29.44 -16.59 9.86
N THR A 132 28.41 -17.29 9.39
CA THR A 132 28.28 -17.70 7.98
C THR A 132 28.13 -16.48 7.06
N LEU A 133 28.41 -16.65 5.76
CA LEU A 133 28.38 -15.57 4.76
C LEU A 133 27.06 -14.81 4.76
N ASN A 134 25.95 -15.55 4.83
CA ASN A 134 24.59 -15.05 4.86
C ASN A 134 24.10 -14.64 6.27
N HIS A 135 24.98 -14.53 7.27
CA HIS A 135 24.56 -14.14 8.62
C HIS A 135 24.19 -12.65 8.67
N PRO A 136 22.94 -12.28 9.00
CA PRO A 136 22.49 -10.91 9.00
C PRO A 136 23.02 -10.17 10.25
N VAL A 137 23.53 -8.97 10.03
CA VAL A 137 23.85 -7.99 11.08
C VAL A 137 23.08 -6.71 10.83
N LEU A 138 22.50 -6.17 11.89
CA LEU A 138 21.76 -4.92 11.83
C LEU A 138 22.72 -3.76 11.53
N SER A 139 22.42 -3.01 10.49
CA SER A 139 23.29 -1.96 9.95
C SER A 139 22.50 -0.67 9.75
N LEU A 140 23.15 0.47 10.01
CA LEU A 140 22.60 1.79 9.69
C LEU A 140 22.98 2.16 8.27
N VAL A 141 21.98 2.24 7.40
CA VAL A 141 22.12 2.61 6.00
C VAL A 141 21.48 3.97 5.74
N ASN A 142 21.91 4.62 4.66
CA ASN A 142 21.28 5.82 4.16
C ASN A 142 20.60 5.49 2.82
N ILE A 143 19.28 5.57 2.77
CA ILE A 143 18.48 5.33 1.56
C ILE A 143 17.86 6.65 1.14
N ALA A 144 18.32 7.19 0.02
CA ALA A 144 17.83 8.46 -0.53
C ALA A 144 17.82 9.65 0.46
N GLY A 145 18.75 9.68 1.42
CA GLY A 145 18.85 10.71 2.45
C GLY A 145 18.24 10.32 3.80
N VAL A 146 17.52 9.19 3.88
CA VAL A 146 16.85 8.71 5.10
C VAL A 146 17.74 7.68 5.84
N PRO A 147 18.10 7.93 7.11
CA PRO A 147 18.78 6.93 7.94
C PRO A 147 17.83 5.82 8.35
N MET A 148 18.15 4.57 8.00
CA MET A 148 17.33 3.41 8.32
C MET A 148 18.18 2.26 8.88
N LEU A 149 17.59 1.48 9.78
CA LEU A 149 18.17 0.22 10.24
C LEU A 149 17.74 -0.89 9.29
N LEU A 150 18.69 -1.47 8.56
CA LEU A 150 18.46 -2.63 7.69
C LEU A 150 19.38 -3.79 8.06
N TRP A 151 18.93 -5.00 7.77
CA TRP A 151 19.74 -6.20 7.87
C TRP A 151 20.65 -6.32 6.64
N LYS A 152 21.95 -6.47 6.86
CA LYS A 152 22.92 -6.82 5.82
C LYS A 152 23.57 -8.15 6.13
N PHE A 153 23.76 -9.02 5.15
CA PHE A 153 24.51 -10.25 5.34
C PHE A 153 26.01 -9.97 5.51
N LEU A 154 26.74 -10.82 6.25
CA LEU A 154 28.19 -10.62 6.46
C LEU A 154 28.97 -10.50 5.14
N GLU A 155 28.54 -11.20 4.08
CA GLU A 155 29.15 -11.11 2.75
C GLU A 155 28.88 -9.79 2.01
N GLU A 156 27.82 -9.07 2.38
CA GLU A 156 27.46 -7.76 1.83
C GLU A 156 28.07 -6.60 2.63
N VAL A 157 28.57 -6.87 3.84
CA VAL A 157 29.20 -5.89 4.70
C VAL A 157 30.61 -5.58 4.19
N ALA A 158 30.90 -4.29 4.03
CA ALA A 158 32.19 -3.79 3.58
C ALA A 158 32.84 -2.84 4.60
N PRO A 159 34.18 -2.67 4.57
CA PRO A 159 34.84 -1.62 5.33
C PRO A 159 34.23 -0.24 5.05
N GLY A 160 33.90 0.51 6.11
CA GLY A 160 33.20 1.80 6.05
C GLY A 160 31.71 1.73 6.36
N ASP A 161 31.09 0.55 6.25
CA ASP A 161 29.69 0.35 6.65
C ASP A 161 29.48 0.60 8.16
N ARG A 162 28.24 0.90 8.54
CA ARG A 162 27.86 1.16 9.93
C ARG A 162 27.06 -0.01 10.50
N VAL A 163 27.67 -0.79 11.37
CA VAL A 163 26.99 -1.90 12.07
C VAL A 163 26.53 -1.45 13.46
N VAL A 164 25.41 -1.99 13.90
CA VAL A 164 24.80 -1.66 15.19
C VAL A 164 25.41 -2.51 16.29
N ILE A 165 25.94 -1.85 17.32
CA ILE A 165 26.40 -2.47 18.57
C ILE A 165 25.43 -2.07 19.69
N ALA A 166 24.72 -3.06 20.23
CA ALA A 166 23.85 -2.90 21.39
C ALA A 166 24.67 -2.58 22.65
N ARG A 167 24.34 -1.46 23.29
CA ARG A 167 25.01 -0.94 24.49
C ARG A 167 24.02 -0.57 25.59
N ARG A 168 22.79 -1.09 25.54
CA ARG A 168 21.81 -0.87 26.61
C ARG A 168 22.37 -1.44 27.92
N PRO A 169 22.60 -0.62 28.96
CA PRO A 169 23.19 -1.09 30.20
C PRO A 169 22.22 -2.07 30.88
N ARG A 170 22.74 -3.22 31.32
CA ARG A 170 21.93 -4.15 32.10
C ARG A 170 21.64 -3.58 33.49
N PRO A 171 20.44 -3.82 34.06
CA PRO A 171 20.10 -3.36 35.40
C PRO A 171 21.12 -3.84 36.45
N LEU A 172 21.60 -2.91 37.28
CA LEU A 172 22.62 -3.12 38.31
C LEU A 172 22.02 -3.26 39.73
N ASP A 173 20.71 -3.16 39.85
CA ASP A 173 19.89 -3.10 41.05
C ASP A 173 19.67 -4.46 41.73
N VAL A 174 20.17 -5.55 41.13
CA VAL A 174 20.16 -6.87 41.77
C VAL A 174 21.20 -6.90 42.89
N GLU A 175 20.75 -6.95 44.15
CA GLU A 175 21.64 -7.17 45.30
C GLU A 175 22.45 -8.45 45.10
N ILE A 176 23.78 -8.33 45.12
CA ILE A 176 24.69 -9.47 45.10
C ILE A 176 25.08 -9.86 46.52
N GLY A 177 25.02 -11.16 46.83
CA GLY A 177 25.43 -11.69 48.12
C GLY A 177 26.94 -11.54 48.36
N ASP A 178 27.34 -11.56 49.63
CA ASP A 178 28.74 -11.31 50.04
C ASP A 178 29.74 -12.25 49.36
N ARG A 179 29.38 -13.52 49.19
CA ARG A 179 30.21 -14.48 48.47
C ARG A 179 30.47 -14.08 47.01
N GLN A 180 29.44 -13.66 46.28
CA GLN A 180 29.61 -13.22 44.88
C GLN A 180 30.46 -11.95 44.80
N ARG A 181 30.24 -11.01 45.74
CA ARG A 181 31.04 -9.79 45.85
C ARG A 181 32.51 -10.11 46.13
N ASN A 182 32.80 -10.98 47.10
CA ASN A 182 34.15 -11.41 47.45
C ASN A 182 34.84 -12.09 46.28
N LEU A 183 34.18 -13.05 45.62
CA LEU A 183 34.74 -13.75 44.47
C LEU A 183 35.02 -12.81 43.30
N ALA A 184 34.10 -11.90 42.97
CA ALA A 184 34.31 -10.90 41.91
C ALA A 184 35.50 -9.98 42.22
N LEU A 185 35.61 -9.51 43.46
CA LEU A 185 36.74 -8.71 43.95
C LEU A 185 38.06 -9.47 43.77
N LEU A 186 38.10 -10.73 44.21
CA LEU A 186 39.27 -11.60 44.14
C LEU A 186 39.69 -11.90 42.69
N PHE A 187 38.74 -12.24 41.80
CA PHE A 187 39.03 -12.46 40.39
C PHE A 187 39.64 -11.22 39.73
N GLY A 188 39.10 -10.03 39.99
CA GLY A 188 39.65 -8.78 39.44
C GLY A 188 41.06 -8.49 39.94
N ALA A 189 41.29 -8.65 41.25
CA ALA A 189 42.57 -8.37 41.88
C ALA A 189 43.68 -9.33 41.43
N PHE A 190 43.36 -10.63 41.34
CA PHE A 190 44.32 -11.63 40.88
C PHE A 190 44.61 -11.52 39.38
N LEU A 191 43.63 -11.12 38.56
CA LEU A 191 43.86 -10.90 37.13
C LEU A 191 44.69 -9.65 36.84
N SER A 192 44.58 -8.59 37.65
CA SER A 192 45.42 -7.41 37.49
C SER A 192 46.83 -7.68 38.01
N GLU A 193 47.01 -7.66 39.32
CA GLU A 193 48.31 -7.63 39.99
C GLU A 193 48.66 -8.95 40.70
N GLY A 194 47.79 -9.96 40.57
CA GLY A 194 48.07 -11.30 41.06
C GLY A 194 49.16 -12.02 40.28
N GLY A 195 49.95 -12.81 40.99
CA GLY A 195 50.89 -13.77 40.41
C GLY A 195 50.47 -15.18 40.79
N ILE A 196 50.20 -16.04 39.81
CA ILE A 196 49.86 -17.46 40.01
C ILE A 196 50.95 -18.33 39.36
N SER A 197 51.48 -19.27 40.11
CA SER A 197 52.39 -20.32 39.63
C SER A 197 51.92 -21.68 40.12
N ALA A 198 52.52 -22.76 39.61
CA ALA A 198 52.15 -24.14 39.99
C ALA A 198 52.22 -24.42 41.50
N TYR A 199 53.00 -23.64 42.26
CA TYR A 199 53.27 -23.86 43.68
C TYR A 199 53.02 -22.63 44.58
N ARG A 200 52.78 -21.45 44.02
CA ARG A 200 52.61 -20.20 44.78
C ARG A 200 51.62 -19.29 44.06
N ALA A 201 50.71 -18.68 44.83
CA ALA A 201 49.96 -17.51 44.38
C ALA A 201 50.11 -16.34 45.36
N GLY A 202 49.88 -15.13 44.89
CA GLY A 202 49.95 -13.94 45.72
C GLY A 202 49.42 -12.72 45.00
N PHE A 203 49.23 -11.66 45.77
CA PHE A 203 48.73 -10.37 45.31
C PHE A 203 49.53 -9.29 46.01
N ASP A 204 50.10 -8.37 45.25
CA ASP A 204 50.94 -7.30 45.77
C ASP A 204 50.34 -5.96 45.29
N ASN A 205 50.01 -5.03 46.18
CA ASN A 205 49.43 -3.72 45.83
C ASN A 205 49.92 -2.61 46.79
N ASN A 206 49.91 -1.36 46.34
CA ASN A 206 50.39 -0.21 47.11
C ASN A 206 49.28 0.61 47.80
N ASP A 207 48.01 0.36 47.49
CA ASP A 207 46.83 0.90 48.15
C ASP A 207 46.42 -0.04 49.29
N THR A 208 46.56 0.44 50.53
CA THR A 208 46.29 -0.34 51.74
C THR A 208 44.83 -0.76 51.85
N ASP A 209 43.88 0.11 51.49
CA ASP A 209 42.44 -0.19 51.62
C ASP A 209 42.03 -1.30 50.65
N PHE A 210 42.52 -1.24 49.41
CA PHE A 210 42.27 -2.29 48.42
C PHE A 210 42.94 -3.61 48.80
N PHE A 211 44.19 -3.55 49.28
CA PHE A 211 44.92 -4.72 49.76
C PHE A 211 44.19 -5.43 50.91
N ASP A 212 43.74 -4.68 51.92
CA ASP A 212 43.05 -5.23 53.09
C ASP A 212 41.71 -5.85 52.71
N ALA A 213 40.97 -5.24 51.78
CA ALA A 213 39.72 -5.80 51.24
C ALA A 213 39.95 -7.15 50.53
N VAL A 214 41.00 -7.24 49.70
CA VAL A 214 41.38 -8.48 48.99
C VAL A 214 41.80 -9.56 49.98
N VAL A 215 42.62 -9.23 50.99
CA VAL A 215 43.05 -10.16 52.04
C VAL A 215 41.85 -10.67 52.86
N ALA A 216 40.93 -9.78 53.23
CA ALA A 216 39.72 -10.16 53.96
C ALA A 216 38.85 -11.13 53.14
N ALA A 217 38.57 -10.79 51.87
CA ALA A 217 37.82 -11.66 50.97
C ALA A 217 38.53 -13.01 50.77
N TYR A 218 39.86 -13.03 50.62
CA TYR A 218 40.63 -14.26 50.43
C TYR A 218 40.52 -15.19 51.65
N ARG A 219 40.62 -14.62 52.87
CA ARG A 219 40.50 -15.37 54.12
C ARG A 219 39.13 -16.02 54.30
N ILE A 220 38.09 -15.37 53.79
CA ILE A 220 36.71 -15.89 53.83
C ILE A 220 36.50 -16.98 52.76
N GLU A 221 36.87 -16.72 51.51
CA GLU A 221 36.48 -17.57 50.38
C GLU A 221 37.46 -18.71 50.04
N VAL A 222 38.73 -18.58 50.43
CA VAL A 222 39.79 -19.51 50.01
C VAL A 222 40.52 -20.12 51.20
N GLY A 223 41.04 -19.30 52.11
CA GLY A 223 41.74 -19.78 53.30
C GLY A 223 42.86 -18.85 53.77
N ARG A 224 43.82 -19.41 54.52
CA ARG A 224 44.88 -18.61 55.17
C ARG A 224 45.89 -18.05 54.17
N CYS A 225 46.39 -16.85 54.49
CA CYS A 225 47.41 -16.15 53.74
C CYS A 225 48.32 -15.34 54.68
N SER A 226 49.58 -15.20 54.29
CA SER A 226 50.56 -14.35 54.96
C SER A 226 50.65 -12.99 54.29
N THR A 227 50.83 -11.93 55.08
CA THR A 227 50.93 -10.55 54.61
C THR A 227 52.24 -9.92 55.07
N THR A 228 52.95 -9.25 54.17
CA THR A 228 54.21 -8.54 54.44
C THR A 228 54.21 -7.17 53.79
N VAL A 229 54.95 -6.21 54.34
CA VAL A 229 55.14 -4.89 53.72
C VAL A 229 56.60 -4.74 53.31
N VAL A 230 56.83 -4.41 52.05
CA VAL A 230 58.16 -4.22 51.47
C VAL A 230 58.25 -2.79 50.94
N GLN A 231 59.36 -2.11 51.19
CA GLN A 231 59.61 -0.79 50.60
C GLN A 231 60.38 -0.97 49.29
N ASN A 232 59.88 -0.42 48.19
CA ASN A 232 60.59 -0.47 46.91
C ASN A 232 61.70 0.60 46.84
N ALA A 233 62.55 0.53 45.81
CA ALA A 233 63.67 1.46 45.63
C ALA A 233 63.25 2.94 45.48
N SER A 234 62.00 3.20 45.10
CA SER A 234 61.39 4.54 45.03
C SER A 234 60.75 5.00 46.36
N GLY A 235 60.93 4.25 47.45
CA GLY A 235 60.40 4.59 48.78
C GLY A 235 58.90 4.28 48.98
N THR A 236 58.21 3.74 47.96
CA THR A 236 56.80 3.36 48.02
C THR A 236 56.63 2.08 48.84
N ARG A 237 55.64 2.07 49.74
CA ARG A 237 55.26 0.89 50.51
C ARG A 237 54.42 -0.03 49.63
N LEU A 238 54.84 -1.28 49.49
CA LEU A 238 54.16 -2.32 48.75
C LEU A 238 53.69 -3.40 49.73
N HIS A 239 52.38 -3.60 49.82
CA HIS A 239 51.77 -4.64 50.63
C HIS A 239 51.71 -5.93 49.80
N ARG A 240 52.14 -7.05 50.38
CA ARG A 240 52.31 -8.33 49.70
C ARG A 240 51.56 -9.43 50.43
N MET A 241 50.65 -10.08 49.72
CA MET A 241 49.90 -11.26 50.16
C MET A 241 50.50 -12.50 49.51
N ARG A 242 50.75 -13.55 50.29
CA ARG A 242 51.14 -14.88 49.80
C ARG A 242 50.23 -15.95 50.38
N ILE A 243 49.71 -16.81 49.52
CA ILE A 243 48.83 -17.91 49.94
C ILE A 243 49.62 -18.94 50.76
N GLU A 244 48.99 -19.56 51.76
CA GLU A 244 49.61 -20.63 52.54
C GLU A 244 49.39 -22.02 51.92
N SER A 245 48.33 -22.20 51.12
CA SER A 245 47.99 -23.48 50.47
C SER A 245 47.62 -23.30 49.00
N ALA A 246 48.50 -23.76 48.11
CA ALA A 246 48.22 -23.84 46.67
C ALA A 246 47.10 -24.83 46.33
N GLU A 247 46.90 -25.86 47.15
CA GLU A 247 45.79 -26.79 46.99
C GLU A 247 44.44 -26.11 47.30
N ALA A 248 44.35 -25.36 48.40
CA ALA A 248 43.14 -24.61 48.74
C ALA A 248 42.76 -23.61 47.64
N PHE A 249 43.75 -22.91 47.09
CA PHE A 249 43.55 -22.02 45.94
C PHE A 249 42.98 -22.77 44.72
N ARG A 250 43.61 -23.89 44.31
CA ARG A 250 43.16 -24.68 43.15
C ARG A 250 41.77 -25.27 43.31
N ARG A 251 41.36 -25.63 44.53
CA ARG A 251 40.02 -26.18 44.81
C ARG A 251 38.95 -25.10 44.99
N SER A 252 39.35 -23.84 45.18
CA SER A 252 38.44 -22.70 45.22
C SER A 252 37.96 -22.29 43.83
N ALA A 253 36.98 -21.40 43.74
CA ALA A 253 36.53 -20.83 42.47
C ALA A 253 37.67 -20.11 41.72
N LEU A 254 38.65 -19.52 42.42
CA LEU A 254 39.80 -18.86 41.81
C LEU A 254 40.73 -19.84 41.05
N GLY A 255 40.61 -21.15 41.30
CA GLY A 255 41.33 -22.18 40.57
C GLY A 255 41.06 -22.14 39.05
N GLU A 256 39.91 -21.58 38.63
CA GLU A 256 39.56 -21.39 37.22
C GLU A 256 40.59 -20.54 36.45
N MET A 257 41.26 -19.59 37.12
CA MET A 257 42.28 -18.74 36.49
C MET A 257 43.51 -19.55 36.02
N GLY A 258 43.75 -20.73 36.61
CA GLY A 258 44.88 -21.59 36.27
C GLY A 258 46.25 -20.92 36.44
N VAL A 259 47.29 -21.54 35.89
CA VAL A 259 48.61 -20.91 35.71
C VAL A 259 48.65 -20.36 34.29
N ALA A 260 48.46 -19.05 34.13
CA ALA A 260 48.47 -18.38 32.84
C ALA A 260 49.54 -17.28 32.81
N GLY A 261 50.35 -17.25 31.74
CA GLY A 261 51.25 -16.14 31.48
C GLY A 261 50.49 -14.84 31.17
N ALA A 262 51.18 -13.70 31.20
CA ALA A 262 50.55 -12.39 30.97
C ALA A 262 49.78 -12.28 29.62
N CYS A 263 50.21 -13.03 28.60
CA CYS A 263 49.57 -13.06 27.28
C CYS A 263 48.39 -14.05 27.18
N GLU A 264 48.24 -14.95 28.17
CA GLU A 264 47.25 -16.04 28.17
C GLU A 264 46.05 -15.76 29.10
N LYS A 265 46.13 -14.68 29.90
CA LYS A 265 45.05 -14.26 30.80
C LYS A 265 43.74 -14.07 30.01
N LYS A 266 42.60 -14.44 30.58
CA LYS A 266 41.26 -14.21 30.04
C LYS A 266 40.27 -14.01 31.18
N VAL A 267 39.09 -13.46 30.90
CA VAL A 267 38.04 -13.39 31.93
C VAL A 267 37.53 -14.80 32.24
N PRO A 268 37.43 -15.20 33.53
CA PRO A 268 36.86 -16.49 33.93
C PRO A 268 35.38 -16.62 33.50
N GLU A 269 34.96 -17.81 33.08
CA GLU A 269 33.56 -18.13 32.78
C GLU A 269 32.64 -17.91 33.97
N TRP A 270 33.13 -18.07 35.22
CA TRP A 270 32.35 -17.69 36.39
C TRP A 270 31.90 -16.22 36.33
N VAL A 271 32.77 -15.30 35.90
CA VAL A 271 32.43 -13.87 35.76
C VAL A 271 31.41 -13.68 34.63
N TRP A 272 31.60 -14.36 33.50
CA TRP A 272 30.67 -14.28 32.36
C TRP A 272 29.24 -14.72 32.70
N ARG A 273 29.12 -15.81 33.48
CA ARG A 273 27.84 -16.37 33.95
C ARG A 273 27.24 -15.62 35.14
N SER A 274 27.98 -14.68 35.72
CA SER A 274 27.52 -13.93 36.88
C SER A 274 26.62 -12.75 36.50
N SER A 275 25.89 -12.26 37.49
CA SER A 275 24.99 -11.10 37.34
C SER A 275 25.76 -9.82 36.95
N PRO A 276 25.07 -8.82 36.37
CA PRO A 276 25.68 -7.52 36.06
C PRO A 276 26.36 -6.86 37.28
N GLY A 277 25.79 -7.01 38.49
CA GLY A 277 26.38 -6.50 39.72
C GLY A 277 27.74 -7.14 40.06
N ALA A 278 27.87 -8.46 39.89
CA ALA A 278 29.16 -9.13 40.11
C ALA A 278 30.19 -8.78 39.03
N LYS A 279 29.77 -8.66 37.77
CA LYS A 279 30.63 -8.17 36.66
C LYS A 279 31.14 -6.75 36.92
N ARG A 280 30.29 -5.88 37.48
CA ARG A 280 30.68 -4.54 37.95
C ARG A 280 31.80 -4.60 38.99
N VAL A 281 31.64 -5.38 40.07
CA VAL A 281 32.66 -5.50 41.12
C VAL A 281 33.97 -6.07 40.58
N PHE A 282 33.88 -7.06 39.68
CA PHE A 282 35.03 -7.63 39.00
C PHE A 282 35.79 -6.56 38.20
N LEU A 283 35.10 -5.81 37.34
CA LEU A 283 35.71 -4.74 36.55
C LEU A 283 36.26 -3.62 37.44
N GLN A 284 35.55 -3.23 38.50
CA GLN A 284 36.01 -2.22 39.45
C GLN A 284 37.32 -2.64 40.12
N SER A 285 37.44 -3.90 40.55
CA SER A 285 38.66 -4.48 41.12
C SER A 285 39.80 -4.53 40.09
N LEU A 286 39.51 -5.03 38.88
CA LEU A 286 40.49 -5.15 37.79
C LEU A 286 41.08 -3.79 37.38
N PHE A 287 40.22 -2.77 37.22
CA PHE A 287 40.64 -1.40 36.92
C PHE A 287 41.33 -0.74 38.12
N THR A 288 41.00 -1.10 39.36
CA THR A 288 41.72 -0.59 40.53
C THR A 288 43.16 -1.06 40.56
N GLY A 289 43.46 -2.30 40.13
CA GLY A 289 44.83 -2.76 39.93
C GLY A 289 45.51 -2.06 38.75
N ASP A 290 45.19 -2.48 37.53
CA ASP A 290 45.95 -2.12 36.31
C ASP A 290 45.34 -0.96 35.50
N GLY A 291 44.21 -0.43 35.96
CA GLY A 291 43.55 0.72 35.33
C GLY A 291 44.10 2.06 35.81
N SER A 292 43.88 3.08 34.99
CA SER A 292 44.23 4.46 35.30
C SER A 292 43.23 5.42 34.68
N SER A 293 43.03 6.55 35.35
CA SER A 293 42.40 7.75 34.78
C SER A 293 43.45 8.86 34.63
N SER A 294 43.32 9.66 33.59
CA SER A 294 44.19 10.80 33.31
C SER A 294 43.40 11.91 32.63
N HIS A 295 43.45 13.11 33.22
CA HIS A 295 42.99 14.32 32.57
C HIS A 295 43.86 14.64 31.33
N LEU A 296 43.21 14.92 30.20
CA LEU A 296 43.85 15.22 28.92
C LEU A 296 43.70 16.71 28.55
N PRO A 297 44.55 17.26 27.66
CA PRO A 297 44.39 18.61 27.14
C PRO A 297 43.00 18.83 26.52
N ARG A 298 42.53 20.09 26.51
CA ARG A 298 41.18 20.49 26.02
C ARG A 298 40.01 20.02 26.88
N GLY A 299 40.24 19.69 28.16
CA GLY A 299 39.16 19.38 29.12
C GLY A 299 38.47 18.06 28.82
N THR A 300 39.24 17.03 28.45
CA THR A 300 38.75 15.65 28.28
C THR A 300 39.48 14.70 29.23
N ILE A 301 39.06 13.45 29.29
CA ILE A 301 39.64 12.43 30.16
C ILE A 301 39.87 11.15 29.38
N GLN A 302 40.90 10.44 29.78
CA GLN A 302 41.12 9.08 29.35
C GLN A 302 41.07 8.16 30.56
N ILE A 303 40.24 7.13 30.48
CA ILE A 303 40.31 5.98 31.37
C ILE A 303 40.89 4.85 30.54
N SER A 304 41.89 4.15 31.07
CA SER A 304 42.52 3.06 30.34
C SER A 304 42.90 1.89 31.23
N TYR A 305 42.76 0.69 30.70
CA TYR A 305 43.26 -0.56 31.24
C TYR A 305 44.25 -1.16 30.24
N SER A 306 45.40 -1.64 30.71
CA SER A 306 46.46 -2.18 29.85
C SER A 306 46.70 -3.65 30.17
N THR A 307 46.83 -4.48 29.14
CA THR A 307 47.16 -5.90 29.27
C THR A 307 48.01 -6.37 28.09
N ARG A 308 48.74 -7.48 28.27
CA ARG A 308 49.44 -8.16 27.15
C ARG A 308 48.59 -9.25 26.51
N SER A 309 47.47 -9.63 27.13
CA SER A 309 46.55 -10.61 26.57
C SER A 309 45.51 -9.94 25.67
N GLU A 310 45.46 -10.37 24.41
CA GLU A 310 44.48 -9.92 23.45
C GLU A 310 43.06 -10.41 23.80
N GLN A 311 42.95 -11.62 24.34
CA GLN A 311 41.67 -12.16 24.78
C GLN A 311 41.12 -11.37 25.97
N LEU A 312 41.95 -11.09 26.98
CA LEU A 312 41.52 -10.30 28.14
C LEU A 312 41.10 -8.89 27.74
N ALA A 313 41.80 -8.26 26.80
CA ALA A 313 41.43 -6.93 26.31
C ALA A 313 40.03 -6.94 25.64
N ARG A 314 39.76 -7.93 24.78
CA ARG A 314 38.44 -8.11 24.15
C ARG A 314 37.35 -8.43 25.17
N ASP A 315 37.62 -9.33 26.10
CA ASP A 315 36.68 -9.70 27.15
C ASP A 315 36.30 -8.48 28.01
N VAL A 316 37.29 -7.68 28.43
CA VAL A 316 37.06 -6.45 29.20
C VAL A 316 36.25 -5.44 28.38
N GLN A 317 36.55 -5.27 27.09
CA GLN A 317 35.77 -4.39 26.21
C GLN A 317 34.30 -4.81 26.12
N LEU A 318 34.02 -6.12 26.01
CA LEU A 318 32.65 -6.65 25.96
C LEU A 318 31.92 -6.52 27.31
N LEU A 319 32.59 -6.78 28.43
CA LEU A 319 31.99 -6.58 29.76
C LEU A 319 31.66 -5.10 30.03
N LEU A 320 32.52 -4.17 29.58
CA LEU A 320 32.23 -2.74 29.63
C LEU A 320 30.98 -2.39 28.80
N LEU A 321 30.84 -3.00 27.62
CA LEU A 321 29.67 -2.81 26.76
C LEU A 321 28.36 -3.26 27.43
N GLU A 322 28.36 -4.39 28.15
CA GLU A 322 27.18 -4.86 28.92
C GLU A 322 26.74 -3.88 30.01
N LEU A 323 27.67 -3.04 30.48
CA LEU A 323 27.41 -1.96 31.45
C LEU A 323 27.20 -0.61 30.76
N GLY A 324 27.02 -0.61 29.43
CA GLY A 324 26.75 0.55 28.59
C GLY A 324 27.95 1.44 28.26
N VAL A 325 29.18 1.00 28.60
CA VAL A 325 30.40 1.77 28.38
C VAL A 325 31.06 1.33 27.07
N VAL A 326 31.08 2.21 26.07
CA VAL A 326 31.80 1.95 24.82
C VAL A 326 33.28 2.25 25.03
N SER A 327 34.13 1.32 24.59
CA SER A 327 35.59 1.44 24.69
C SER A 327 36.26 1.03 23.38
N ARG A 328 37.50 1.49 23.18
CA ARG A 328 38.31 1.19 22.00
C ARG A 328 39.57 0.42 22.40
N LEU A 329 39.92 -0.58 21.59
CA LEU A 329 41.22 -1.26 21.70
C LEU A 329 42.29 -0.47 20.94
N SER A 330 43.44 -0.25 21.57
CA SER A 330 44.62 0.37 20.95
C SER A 330 45.88 -0.37 21.36
N ARG A 331 46.88 -0.45 20.48
CA ARG A 331 48.18 -1.07 20.80
C ARG A 331 49.18 0.01 21.19
N SER A 332 49.90 -0.21 22.29
CA SER A 332 51.01 0.64 22.72
C SER A 332 52.28 0.30 21.93
N ALA A 333 53.22 1.25 21.85
CA ALA A 333 54.52 1.02 21.22
C ALA A 333 55.35 -0.10 21.90
N ARG A 334 54.99 -0.48 23.14
CA ARG A 334 55.62 -1.55 23.91
C ARG A 334 54.94 -2.91 23.74
N GLY A 335 53.95 -3.01 22.85
CA GLY A 335 53.22 -4.24 22.53
C GLY A 335 52.04 -4.57 23.45
N GLU A 336 51.73 -3.71 24.43
CA GLU A 336 50.54 -3.87 25.28
C GLU A 336 49.28 -3.42 24.55
N ILE A 337 48.17 -4.09 24.82
CA ILE A 337 46.85 -3.72 24.32
C ILE A 337 46.14 -2.94 25.42
N LYS A 338 45.71 -1.73 25.06
CA LYS A 338 44.96 -0.83 25.93
C LYS A 338 43.50 -0.84 25.56
N VAL A 339 42.65 -1.09 26.55
CA VAL A 339 41.21 -0.79 26.50
C VAL A 339 41.06 0.65 26.96
N VAL A 340 40.60 1.53 26.06
CA VAL A 340 40.60 2.98 26.29
C VAL A 340 39.18 3.54 26.17
N ILE A 341 38.80 4.34 27.17
CA ILE A 341 37.57 5.12 27.20
C ILE A 341 37.98 6.59 27.13
N THR A 342 37.66 7.25 26.01
CA THR A 342 38.03 8.65 25.74
C THR A 342 36.84 9.58 25.59
N ASN A 343 35.65 9.02 25.32
CA ASN A 343 34.44 9.80 25.20
C ASN A 343 33.96 10.26 26.58
N ARG A 344 33.58 11.53 26.70
CA ARG A 344 33.16 12.15 27.98
C ARG A 344 31.90 11.48 28.54
N ARG A 345 30.96 11.09 27.67
CA ARG A 345 29.76 10.32 28.06
C ARG A 345 30.15 8.98 28.66
N ASP A 346 30.93 8.17 27.94
CA ASP A 346 31.35 6.84 28.39
C ASP A 346 32.24 6.89 29.64
N ALA A 347 33.08 7.92 29.82
CA ALA A 347 33.87 8.10 31.04
C ALA A 347 32.99 8.34 32.28
N ARG A 348 31.88 9.07 32.13
CA ARG A 348 30.89 9.23 33.21
C ARG A 348 30.08 7.96 33.44
N LEU A 349 29.72 7.24 32.37
CA LEU A 349 29.10 5.92 32.49
C LEU A 349 30.02 4.94 33.22
N PHE A 350 31.32 4.93 32.92
CA PHE A 350 32.31 4.13 33.64
C PHE A 350 32.35 4.50 35.12
N ALA A 351 32.44 5.79 35.47
CA ALA A 351 32.47 6.21 36.88
C ALA A 351 31.21 5.78 37.64
N ARG A 352 30.04 5.85 37.00
CA ARG A 352 28.75 5.48 37.59
C ARG A 352 28.53 3.97 37.70
N ASN A 353 28.80 3.25 36.61
CA ASN A 353 28.42 1.85 36.43
C ASN A 353 29.55 0.88 36.80
N VAL A 354 30.81 1.33 36.85
CA VAL A 354 32.01 0.52 37.18
C VAL A 354 32.80 1.15 38.32
N GLY A 355 33.51 2.26 38.03
CA GLY A 355 34.37 2.98 38.96
C GLY A 355 35.69 2.28 39.29
N PHE A 356 36.38 2.84 40.28
CA PHE A 356 37.55 2.28 40.97
C PHE A 356 37.22 2.11 42.45
N LEU A 357 38.17 1.57 43.22
CA LEU A 357 38.16 1.59 44.69
C LEU A 357 39.12 2.67 45.23
N GLY A 358 38.89 3.07 46.47
CA GLY A 358 39.83 3.87 47.26
C GLY A 358 40.28 5.18 46.61
N ALA A 359 41.60 5.40 46.58
CA ALA A 359 42.18 6.66 46.12
C ALA A 359 41.98 6.92 44.61
N LYS A 360 41.96 5.86 43.79
CA LYS A 360 41.75 5.98 42.34
C LYS A 360 40.34 6.49 42.01
N GLN A 361 39.32 6.11 42.78
CA GLN A 361 37.96 6.62 42.59
C GLN A 361 37.88 8.12 42.90
N ARG A 362 38.44 8.53 44.05
CA ARG A 362 38.51 9.96 44.42
C ARG A 362 39.24 10.79 43.36
N LYS A 363 40.31 10.24 42.78
CA LYS A 363 41.03 10.86 41.66
C LYS A 363 40.13 10.99 40.42
N LEU A 364 39.45 9.92 40.02
CA LEU A 364 38.53 9.94 38.88
C LEU A 364 37.41 10.98 39.08
N ASP A 365 36.82 11.04 40.27
CA ASP A 365 35.77 12.02 40.59
C ASP A 365 36.29 13.45 40.53
N ALA A 366 37.51 13.70 41.04
CA ALA A 366 38.16 15.01 40.97
C ALA A 366 38.50 15.41 39.52
N GLU A 367 38.95 14.48 38.68
CA GLU A 367 39.21 14.72 37.25
C GLU A 367 37.90 14.97 36.50
N LEU A 368 36.84 14.20 36.75
CA LEU A 368 35.52 14.39 36.13
C LEU A 368 34.86 15.71 36.55
N ALA A 369 35.09 16.16 37.78
CA ALA A 369 34.60 17.46 38.27
C ALA A 369 35.23 18.65 37.52
N GLN A 370 36.44 18.48 36.97
CA GLN A 370 37.11 19.50 36.14
C GLN A 370 36.64 19.49 34.69
N ILE A 371 35.99 18.41 34.24
CA ILE A 371 35.47 18.30 32.88
C ILE A 371 34.12 19.02 32.79
N PRO A 372 33.95 19.96 31.86
CA PRO A 372 32.68 20.63 31.66
C PRO A 372 31.54 19.63 31.48
N ARG A 373 30.46 19.79 32.25
CA ARG A 373 29.23 19.01 32.05
C ARG A 373 28.76 19.18 30.62
N GLU A 374 28.71 20.41 30.15
CA GLU A 374 28.44 20.78 28.75
C GLU A 374 29.73 21.26 28.08
N SER A 375 30.04 20.75 26.89
CA SER A 375 31.19 21.19 26.11
C SER A 375 30.78 21.36 24.66
N THR A 376 31.36 22.39 24.03
CA THR A 376 31.28 22.66 22.60
C THR A 376 32.18 21.76 21.76
N ALA A 377 33.04 20.94 22.39
CA ALA A 377 33.87 19.98 21.66
C ALA A 377 33.01 18.83 21.13
N LEU A 378 33.11 18.55 19.83
CA LEU A 378 32.40 17.47 19.15
C LEU A 378 32.64 16.11 19.83
N SER A 379 31.55 15.44 20.25
CA SER A 379 31.60 14.05 20.71
C SER A 379 31.88 13.11 19.53
N GLY A 380 32.57 12.00 19.79
CA GLY A 380 32.76 10.93 18.80
C GLY A 380 31.56 9.99 18.69
N ASP A 381 30.69 9.97 19.69
CA ASP A 381 29.48 9.15 19.74
C ASP A 381 28.32 9.89 19.08
N HIS A 382 28.05 9.51 17.84
CA HIS A 382 27.07 10.15 16.98
C HIS A 382 26.36 9.13 16.11
N VAL A 383 25.18 9.53 15.62
CA VAL A 383 24.39 8.73 14.69
C VAL A 383 24.63 9.29 13.28
N PRO A 384 25.32 8.55 12.40
CA PRO A 384 25.53 8.98 11.02
C PRO A 384 24.22 9.34 10.30
N TYR A 385 24.28 10.29 9.37
CA TYR A 385 23.18 10.75 8.51
C TYR A 385 22.01 11.48 9.21
N VAL A 386 21.80 11.30 10.52
CA VAL A 386 20.69 11.91 11.27
C VAL A 386 20.70 13.44 11.21
N ALA A 387 21.86 14.08 11.38
CA ALA A 387 21.90 15.55 11.34
C ALA A 387 21.52 16.12 9.96
N ASP A 388 21.98 15.48 8.90
CA ASP A 388 21.66 15.91 7.53
C ASP A 388 20.19 15.67 7.22
N TYR A 389 19.65 14.53 7.67
CA TYR A 389 18.23 14.21 7.55
C TYR A 389 17.33 15.21 8.29
N ILE A 390 17.63 15.53 9.55
CA ILE A 390 16.88 16.54 10.31
C ILE A 390 16.99 17.92 9.65
N ARG A 391 18.17 18.30 9.15
CA ARG A 391 18.38 19.62 8.52
C ARG A 391 17.75 19.72 7.13
N SER A 392 17.39 18.59 6.53
CA SER A 392 16.62 18.54 5.29
C SER A 392 15.13 18.85 5.50
N ASP A 393 14.64 18.79 6.75
CA ASP A 393 13.27 19.19 7.13
C ASP A 393 13.03 20.67 6.77
N CYS A 394 12.20 20.88 5.75
CA CYS A 394 11.95 22.19 5.16
C CYS A 394 10.82 22.96 5.85
N ASP A 395 10.13 22.39 6.84
CA ASP A 395 8.93 23.00 7.41
C ASP A 395 9.15 23.70 8.75
N SER A 396 10.34 23.52 9.36
CA SER A 396 10.72 24.26 10.57
C SER A 396 10.78 25.78 10.33
N ARG A 397 10.33 26.55 11.32
CA ARG A 397 10.47 28.02 11.34
C ARG A 397 11.94 28.40 11.12
N TRP A 398 12.21 29.54 10.49
CA TRP A 398 13.60 29.97 10.23
C TRP A 398 14.47 29.97 11.50
N VAL A 399 13.92 30.39 12.64
CA VAL A 399 14.60 30.38 13.94
C VAL A 399 14.97 28.96 14.37
N ASP A 400 14.07 27.99 14.15
CA ASP A 400 14.28 26.59 14.48
C ASP A 400 15.32 25.96 13.53
N LYS A 401 15.27 26.28 12.23
CA LYS A 401 16.29 25.84 11.25
C LYS A 401 17.68 26.40 11.53
N ASP A 402 17.78 27.70 11.80
CA ASP A 402 19.04 28.34 12.16
C ASP A 402 19.59 27.73 13.46
N TRP A 403 18.72 27.44 14.42
CA TRP A 403 19.10 26.71 15.63
C TRP A 403 19.61 25.30 15.30
N LEU A 404 18.88 24.47 14.56
CA LEU A 404 19.28 23.10 14.21
C LEU A 404 20.60 23.05 13.41
N ARG A 405 20.90 24.08 12.60
CA ARG A 405 22.17 24.21 11.86
C ARG A 405 23.35 24.53 12.75
N ARG A 406 23.16 25.36 13.78
CA ARG A 406 24.23 25.79 14.70
C ARG A 406 24.57 24.75 15.78
N HIS A 407 23.92 23.59 15.72
CA HIS A 407 23.90 22.63 16.80
C HIS A 407 24.14 21.20 16.31
N ASP A 408 24.92 20.43 17.08
CA ASP A 408 25.30 19.05 16.78
C ASP A 408 24.19 18.04 17.14
N ILE A 409 23.13 18.03 16.34
CA ILE A 409 21.89 17.27 16.55
C ILE A 409 21.96 15.78 16.17
N ASP A 410 23.14 15.26 15.88
CA ASP A 410 23.42 13.83 15.69
C ASP A 410 24.19 13.20 16.87
N ARG A 411 24.54 13.99 17.89
CA ARG A 411 25.30 13.53 19.06
C ARG A 411 24.39 12.98 20.14
N VAL A 412 24.62 11.73 20.56
CA VAL A 412 23.76 11.04 21.55
C VAL A 412 23.71 11.78 22.89
N GLU A 413 24.85 12.27 23.39
CA GLU A 413 24.92 13.05 24.65
C GLU A 413 24.03 14.31 24.62
N ARG A 414 23.75 14.84 23.42
CA ARG A 414 22.88 16.00 23.24
C ARG A 414 21.40 15.62 23.35
N TRP A 415 21.02 14.50 22.74
CA TRP A 415 19.66 13.94 22.83
C TRP A 415 19.30 13.54 24.27
N GLU A 416 20.24 12.99 25.04
CA GLU A 416 20.02 12.66 26.45
C GLU A 416 19.72 13.87 27.35
N ARG A 417 20.24 15.05 27.01
CA ARG A 417 20.07 16.27 27.83
C ARG A 417 18.92 17.16 27.40
N GLY A 418 18.67 17.19 26.09
CA GLY A 418 17.77 18.16 25.48
C GLY A 418 17.03 17.60 24.29
N GLY A 419 16.81 16.28 24.23
CA GLY A 419 16.09 15.63 23.15
C GLY A 419 14.72 16.26 22.89
N ALA A 420 13.96 16.56 23.95
CA ALA A 420 12.68 17.29 23.83
C ALA A 420 12.84 18.64 23.11
N ALA A 421 13.87 19.42 23.45
CA ALA A 421 14.14 20.69 22.79
C ALA A 421 14.57 20.54 21.32
N ILE A 422 15.21 19.42 20.95
CA ILE A 422 15.52 19.10 19.55
C ILE A 422 14.21 18.71 18.83
N LEU A 423 13.42 17.79 19.41
CA LEU A 423 12.15 17.34 18.87
C LEU A 423 11.15 18.49 18.67
N GLU A 424 11.05 19.42 19.61
CA GLU A 424 10.20 20.63 19.49
C GLU A 424 10.57 21.53 18.30
N ARG A 425 11.83 21.45 17.82
CA ARG A 425 12.35 22.25 16.70
C ARG A 425 12.29 21.51 15.36
N ILE A 426 12.10 20.20 15.41
CA ILE A 426 11.79 19.39 14.24
C ILE A 426 10.30 19.58 13.96
N ALA A 427 9.95 20.09 12.79
CA ALA A 427 8.57 20.34 12.44
C ALA A 427 7.88 19.03 12.04
N SER A 428 8.57 18.22 11.23
CA SER A 428 8.05 16.96 10.70
C SER A 428 8.00 15.87 11.79
N ASP A 429 6.80 15.36 12.08
CA ASP A 429 6.62 14.19 12.95
C ASP A 429 7.23 12.92 12.35
N GLU A 430 7.44 12.88 11.03
CA GLU A 430 8.11 11.77 10.35
C GLU A 430 9.61 11.75 10.62
N VAL A 431 10.24 12.93 10.54
CA VAL A 431 11.66 13.07 10.88
C VAL A 431 11.86 12.63 12.32
N LYS A 432 10.92 12.97 13.23
CA LYS A 432 10.93 12.47 14.61
C LYS A 432 10.80 10.95 14.65
N ALA A 433 9.81 10.36 13.97
CA ALA A 433 9.57 8.92 13.98
C ALA A 433 10.78 8.10 13.48
N VAL A 434 11.49 8.58 12.47
CA VAL A 434 12.72 7.94 11.96
C VAL A 434 13.90 8.14 12.91
N VAL A 435 14.06 9.35 13.46
CA VAL A 435 15.24 9.71 14.26
C VAL A 435 15.16 9.18 15.69
N GLU A 436 13.99 9.24 16.33
CA GLU A 436 13.79 8.88 17.73
C GLU A 436 14.35 7.49 18.08
N PRO A 437 14.04 6.40 17.32
CA PRO A 437 14.59 5.08 17.59
C PRO A 437 16.13 5.01 17.44
N LEU A 438 16.72 5.89 16.62
CA LEU A 438 18.14 5.87 16.33
C LEU A 438 18.97 6.60 17.39
N VAL A 439 18.40 7.60 18.05
CA VAL A 439 19.10 8.53 18.95
C VAL A 439 18.89 8.24 20.44
N THR A 440 18.19 7.15 20.77
CA THR A 440 17.93 6.71 22.17
C THR A 440 19.20 6.51 23.00
N GLY A 441 20.34 6.30 22.35
CA GLY A 441 21.61 5.97 22.99
C GLY A 441 21.76 4.50 23.37
N GLU A 442 20.77 3.66 23.05
CA GLU A 442 20.83 2.20 23.27
C GLU A 442 21.74 1.47 22.28
N TYR A 443 21.99 2.09 21.12
CA TYR A 443 22.89 1.61 20.08
C TYR A 443 24.13 2.50 19.94
N TYR A 444 25.23 1.87 19.55
CA TYR A 444 26.43 2.51 19.05
C TYR A 444 26.64 2.11 17.59
N TYR A 445 26.83 3.09 16.71
CA TYR A 445 26.93 2.90 15.26
C TYR A 445 28.40 2.76 14.84
N ALA A 446 28.93 1.55 15.02
CA ALA A 446 30.34 1.26 14.82
C ALA A 446 30.68 1.20 13.33
N GLU A 447 31.82 1.78 12.95
CA GLU A 447 32.34 1.64 11.59
C GLU A 447 33.03 0.30 11.43
N VAL A 448 32.70 -0.42 10.36
CA VAL A 448 33.41 -1.65 9.99
C VAL A 448 34.82 -1.28 9.52
N ALA A 449 35.82 -1.87 10.17
CA ALA A 449 37.23 -1.72 9.81
C ALA A 449 37.68 -2.78 8.80
N SER A 450 37.23 -4.03 8.98
CA SER A 450 37.57 -5.13 8.09
C SER A 450 36.53 -6.25 8.11
N VAL A 451 36.44 -6.96 6.99
CA VAL A 451 35.74 -8.23 6.85
C VAL A 451 36.74 -9.22 6.27
N VAL A 452 36.99 -10.32 6.97
CA VAL A 452 38.02 -11.31 6.59
C VAL A 452 37.47 -12.72 6.63
N ASP A 453 37.99 -13.56 5.74
CA ASP A 453 37.76 -15.00 5.78
C ASP A 453 38.21 -15.58 7.13
N ALA A 454 37.34 -16.36 7.78
CA ALA A 454 37.59 -16.99 9.06
C ALA A 454 37.61 -18.53 8.98
N GLY A 455 37.67 -19.08 7.77
CA GLY A 455 37.72 -20.51 7.50
C GLY A 455 36.42 -21.25 7.83
N VAL A 456 36.51 -22.57 7.84
CA VAL A 456 35.40 -23.47 8.18
C VAL A 456 35.38 -23.71 9.69
N GLN A 457 34.24 -23.49 10.33
CA GLN A 457 34.06 -23.62 11.78
C GLN A 457 32.68 -24.20 12.14
N PRO A 458 32.51 -24.77 13.35
CA PRO A 458 31.22 -25.19 13.84
C PRO A 458 30.35 -23.97 14.17
N VAL A 459 29.15 -23.92 13.60
CA VAL A 459 28.25 -22.77 13.72
C VAL A 459 26.91 -23.12 14.37
N TYR A 460 26.37 -22.15 15.11
CA TYR A 460 25.21 -22.29 15.98
C TYR A 460 24.20 -21.16 15.78
N SER A 461 22.94 -21.40 16.13
CA SER A 461 21.89 -20.38 16.18
C SER A 461 20.83 -20.73 17.23
N LEU A 462 19.90 -19.82 17.52
CA LEU A 462 18.84 -19.98 18.52
C LEU A 462 17.46 -19.78 17.93
N ARG A 463 16.48 -20.55 18.41
CA ARG A 463 15.07 -20.20 18.28
C ARG A 463 14.69 -19.30 19.43
N VAL A 464 14.20 -18.11 19.11
CA VAL A 464 13.76 -17.11 20.08
C VAL A 464 12.30 -16.76 19.80
N ASP A 465 11.47 -16.80 20.84
CA ASP A 465 10.02 -16.63 20.75
C ASP A 465 9.67 -15.11 20.79
N THR A 466 9.94 -14.39 19.69
CA THR A 466 9.69 -12.94 19.52
C THR A 466 9.32 -12.61 18.08
N ASP A 467 8.59 -11.52 17.81
CA ASP A 467 8.19 -11.11 16.45
C ASP A 467 9.37 -11.00 15.45
N ASP A 468 10.51 -10.48 15.91
CA ASP A 468 11.72 -10.30 15.09
C ASP A 468 12.79 -11.38 15.34
N HIS A 469 12.47 -12.42 16.12
CA HIS A 469 13.32 -13.58 16.40
C HIS A 469 14.80 -13.23 16.66
N SER A 470 15.03 -12.07 17.27
CA SER A 470 16.37 -11.48 17.41
C SER A 470 16.97 -11.75 18.78
N PHE A 471 18.30 -11.80 18.84
CA PHE A 471 19.03 -11.96 20.09
C PHE A 471 20.42 -11.30 20.02
N LEU A 472 20.95 -10.88 21.17
CA LEU A 472 22.24 -10.19 21.24
C LEU A 472 23.44 -11.16 21.32
N THR A 473 24.44 -10.91 20.47
CA THR A 473 25.65 -11.73 20.31
C THR A 473 26.92 -10.89 20.22
N ASN A 474 27.86 -11.00 21.17
CA ASN A 474 29.08 -10.16 21.22
C ASN A 474 28.81 -8.65 21.07
N GLY A 475 27.62 -8.17 21.44
CA GLY A 475 27.16 -6.79 21.22
C GLY A 475 26.46 -6.54 19.88
N PHE A 476 26.60 -7.42 18.88
CA PHE A 476 25.82 -7.37 17.64
C PHE A 476 24.39 -7.90 17.86
N VAL A 477 23.49 -7.60 16.93
CA VAL A 477 22.15 -8.19 16.88
C VAL A 477 22.13 -9.33 15.86
N SER A 478 21.74 -10.53 16.29
CA SER A 478 21.54 -11.75 15.47
C SER A 478 20.04 -12.11 15.39
N HIS A 479 19.64 -13.02 14.49
CA HIS A 479 18.24 -13.39 14.20
C HIS A 479 18.10 -14.92 13.92
N ASN A 480 16.88 -15.48 13.73
CA ASN A 480 16.65 -16.82 13.13
C ASN A 480 15.36 -16.94 12.24
N THR A 481 15.27 -17.94 11.34
CA THR A 481 14.08 -18.31 10.53
C THR A 481 13.81 -19.84 10.49
N GLU A 482 12.57 -20.23 10.71
CA GLU A 482 12.01 -21.59 10.69
C GLU A 482 10.69 -21.63 9.94
N CYS A 483 10.28 -22.80 9.45
CA CYS A 483 9.02 -22.97 8.75
C CYS A 483 8.38 -24.34 9.02
N ARG A 484 7.06 -24.43 8.81
CA ARG A 484 6.30 -25.68 8.68
C ARG A 484 5.18 -25.50 7.66
N LEU A 485 4.50 -26.58 7.29
CA LEU A 485 3.26 -26.47 6.53
C LEU A 485 2.18 -25.76 7.34
N SER A 486 1.44 -24.86 6.69
CA SER A 486 0.24 -24.28 7.30
C SER A 486 -0.85 -25.35 7.45
N ARG A 487 -1.84 -25.08 8.31
CA ARG A 487 -2.97 -26.01 8.49
C ARG A 487 -3.79 -26.19 7.21
N LEU A 488 -3.87 -25.19 6.33
CA LEU A 488 -4.55 -25.33 5.05
C LEU A 488 -3.73 -26.18 4.07
N ALA A 489 -2.40 -26.04 4.08
CA ALA A 489 -1.53 -26.82 3.22
C ALA A 489 -1.60 -28.34 3.49
N THR A 490 -2.01 -28.78 4.68
CA THR A 490 -2.24 -30.22 4.93
C THR A 490 -3.41 -30.78 4.11
N GLU A 491 -4.39 -29.96 3.73
CA GLU A 491 -5.48 -30.36 2.82
C GLU A 491 -4.98 -30.59 1.38
N MET A 492 -3.81 -30.04 1.02
CA MET A 492 -3.17 -30.30 -0.27
C MET A 492 -2.62 -31.72 -0.36
N LEU A 493 -2.21 -32.29 0.78
CA LEU A 493 -1.49 -33.56 0.90
C LEU A 493 -2.34 -34.70 1.48
N ARG A 494 -3.58 -34.41 1.89
CA ARG A 494 -4.45 -35.39 2.52
C ARG A 494 -4.71 -36.57 1.56
N ASP A 495 -4.63 -37.79 2.10
CA ASP A 495 -4.79 -39.07 1.39
C ASP A 495 -3.74 -39.38 0.31
N ILE A 496 -2.58 -38.73 0.33
CA ILE A 496 -1.51 -39.01 -0.64
C ILE A 496 -1.01 -40.46 -0.59
N ASP A 497 -1.03 -41.09 0.60
CA ASP A 497 -0.62 -42.49 0.80
C ASP A 497 -1.70 -43.51 0.36
N ALA A 498 -2.89 -43.06 -0.01
CA ALA A 498 -4.03 -43.92 -0.37
C ALA A 498 -4.09 -44.24 -1.88
N ASP A 499 -2.95 -44.28 -2.56
CA ASP A 499 -2.85 -44.55 -4.02
C ASP A 499 -3.73 -43.59 -4.85
N THR A 500 -3.81 -42.34 -4.39
CA THR A 500 -4.64 -41.29 -4.99
C THR A 500 -3.97 -40.62 -6.18
N VAL A 501 -2.64 -40.59 -6.20
CA VAL A 501 -1.83 -39.96 -7.24
C VAL A 501 -0.71 -40.88 -7.67
N ASP A 502 -0.23 -40.68 -8.90
CA ASP A 502 0.90 -41.43 -9.42
C ASP A 502 2.22 -40.84 -8.94
N PHE A 503 3.14 -41.72 -8.55
CA PHE A 503 4.49 -41.36 -8.14
C PHE A 503 5.50 -41.66 -9.25
N GLN A 504 6.33 -40.70 -9.59
CA GLN A 504 7.44 -40.84 -10.52
C GLN A 504 8.78 -40.85 -9.79
N PRO A 505 9.85 -41.40 -10.36
CA PRO A 505 11.20 -41.23 -9.82
C PRO A 505 11.58 -39.75 -9.77
N ASN A 506 12.33 -39.35 -8.76
CA ASN A 506 12.96 -38.04 -8.69
C ASN A 506 14.12 -37.92 -9.72
N TYR A 507 14.80 -36.76 -9.76
CA TYR A 507 15.83 -36.47 -10.78
C TYR A 507 17.04 -37.43 -10.81
N ASP A 508 17.35 -38.09 -9.68
CA ASP A 508 18.46 -39.06 -9.56
C ASP A 508 17.98 -40.51 -9.36
N GLU A 509 16.68 -40.75 -9.53
CA GLU A 509 15.99 -42.05 -9.40
C GLU A 509 16.15 -42.77 -8.04
N LYS A 510 16.62 -42.09 -7.00
CA LYS A 510 16.76 -42.69 -5.65
C LYS A 510 15.49 -42.63 -4.82
N GLU A 511 14.64 -41.64 -5.06
CA GLU A 511 13.40 -41.40 -4.34
C GLU A 511 12.23 -41.32 -5.31
N ARG A 512 11.00 -41.34 -4.78
CA ARG A 512 9.79 -41.14 -5.57
C ARG A 512 9.10 -39.86 -5.15
N GLU A 513 8.59 -39.12 -6.12
CA GLU A 513 7.82 -37.89 -5.93
C GLU A 513 6.44 -38.01 -6.58
N PRO A 514 5.40 -37.39 -6.00
CA PRO A 514 4.08 -37.37 -6.61
C PRO A 514 4.10 -36.48 -7.87
N SER A 515 3.55 -36.98 -8.97
CA SER A 515 3.40 -36.22 -10.22
C SER A 515 2.45 -35.03 -10.09
N VAL A 516 1.45 -35.15 -9.22
CA VAL A 516 0.45 -34.13 -8.85
C VAL A 516 0.05 -34.32 -7.38
N LEU A 517 -0.49 -33.28 -6.74
CA LEU A 517 -0.99 -33.37 -5.37
C LEU A 517 -2.50 -33.65 -5.34
N PRO A 518 -3.03 -34.45 -4.40
CA PRO A 518 -4.47 -34.74 -4.30
C PRO A 518 -5.33 -33.48 -4.17
N SER A 519 -4.86 -32.44 -3.45
CA SER A 519 -5.44 -31.10 -3.38
C SER A 519 -6.96 -31.03 -3.20
N ARG A 520 -7.43 -31.09 -1.95
CA ARG A 520 -8.88 -31.04 -1.63
C ARG A 520 -9.54 -29.66 -1.79
N PHE A 521 -8.83 -28.65 -2.28
CA PHE A 521 -9.41 -27.35 -2.65
C PHE A 521 -8.73 -26.81 -3.91
N PRO A 522 -9.39 -25.95 -4.71
CA PRO A 522 -8.87 -25.47 -6.00
C PRO A 522 -7.76 -24.41 -5.84
N ASN A 523 -6.57 -24.82 -5.38
CA ASN A 523 -5.46 -23.92 -5.02
C ASN A 523 -5.01 -22.98 -6.16
N LEU A 524 -5.09 -23.42 -7.43
CA LEU A 524 -4.73 -22.60 -8.59
C LEU A 524 -5.55 -21.31 -8.68
N LEU A 525 -6.84 -21.37 -8.33
CA LEU A 525 -7.71 -20.20 -8.28
C LEU A 525 -7.56 -19.45 -6.95
N VAL A 526 -7.52 -20.20 -5.84
CA VAL A 526 -7.49 -19.64 -4.48
C VAL A 526 -6.25 -18.78 -4.24
N ASN A 527 -5.06 -19.26 -4.60
CA ASN A 527 -3.81 -18.53 -4.41
C ASN A 527 -3.27 -17.88 -5.70
N GLY A 528 -3.76 -18.29 -6.87
CA GLY A 528 -3.27 -17.77 -8.14
C GLY A 528 -1.90 -18.32 -8.55
N SER A 529 -1.37 -17.80 -9.65
CA SER A 529 -0.03 -18.14 -10.14
C SER A 529 0.46 -17.07 -11.11
N ALA A 530 1.76 -16.77 -11.08
CA ALA A 530 2.40 -15.88 -12.04
C ALA A 530 3.70 -16.53 -12.54
N GLY A 531 3.92 -16.50 -13.86
CA GLY A 531 5.09 -17.11 -14.46
C GLY A 531 5.30 -16.73 -15.92
N ILE A 532 6.56 -16.68 -16.34
CA ILE A 532 6.97 -16.41 -17.73
C ILE A 532 7.71 -17.65 -18.23
N ALA A 533 7.20 -18.25 -19.30
CA ALA A 533 7.81 -19.37 -20.00
C ALA A 533 8.34 -18.93 -21.37
N VAL A 534 8.95 -19.85 -22.13
CA VAL A 534 9.41 -19.54 -23.50
C VAL A 534 8.18 -19.36 -24.41
N GLY A 535 7.94 -18.11 -24.82
CA GLY A 535 6.84 -17.74 -25.73
C GLY A 535 5.45 -17.64 -25.09
N MET A 536 5.32 -17.83 -23.77
CA MET A 536 4.05 -17.79 -23.05
C MET A 536 4.21 -17.13 -21.68
N ALA A 537 3.13 -16.60 -21.13
CA ALA A 537 3.07 -16.12 -19.75
C ALA A 537 1.75 -16.55 -19.13
N THR A 538 1.73 -16.68 -17.80
CA THR A 538 0.52 -16.89 -17.01
C THR A 538 0.47 -15.87 -15.88
N ASN A 539 -0.72 -15.38 -15.57
CA ASN A 539 -0.95 -14.45 -14.49
C ASN A 539 -2.41 -14.57 -14.02
N ILE A 540 -2.61 -15.44 -13.03
CA ILE A 540 -3.90 -15.76 -12.41
C ILE A 540 -3.90 -15.11 -11.02
N PRO A 541 -4.86 -14.22 -10.72
CA PRO A 541 -4.94 -13.60 -9.41
C PRO A 541 -5.56 -14.55 -8.38
N PRO A 542 -5.30 -14.34 -7.08
CA PRO A 542 -5.94 -15.08 -6.00
C PRO A 542 -7.46 -14.82 -5.94
N HIS A 543 -8.20 -15.78 -5.39
CA HIS A 543 -9.65 -15.74 -5.20
C HIS A 543 -10.02 -16.18 -3.79
N HIS A 544 -11.19 -15.74 -3.33
CA HIS A 544 -11.71 -16.12 -2.03
C HIS A 544 -12.02 -17.63 -1.98
N LEU A 545 -11.51 -18.34 -0.98
CA LEU A 545 -11.65 -19.79 -0.81
C LEU A 545 -13.12 -20.19 -0.75
N GLY A 546 -13.92 -19.53 0.08
CA GLY A 546 -15.33 -19.84 0.24
C GLY A 546 -16.14 -19.59 -1.03
N GLU A 547 -15.85 -18.52 -1.78
CA GLU A 547 -16.56 -18.20 -3.03
C GLU A 547 -16.22 -19.23 -4.12
N THR A 548 -14.95 -19.66 -4.16
CA THR A 548 -14.49 -20.67 -5.12
C THR A 548 -15.10 -22.03 -4.82
N ILE A 549 -15.20 -22.42 -3.54
CA ILE A 549 -15.90 -23.64 -3.11
C ILE A 549 -17.38 -23.59 -3.51
N ASP A 550 -18.06 -22.47 -3.26
CA ASP A 550 -19.48 -22.31 -3.62
C ASP A 550 -19.70 -22.46 -5.13
N ALA A 551 -18.77 -21.99 -5.95
CA ALA A 551 -18.81 -22.17 -7.40
C ALA A 551 -18.60 -23.63 -7.84
N VAL A 552 -17.73 -24.40 -7.16
CA VAL A 552 -17.60 -25.84 -7.41
C VAL A 552 -18.88 -26.57 -7.00
N VAL A 553 -19.45 -26.24 -5.84
CA VAL A 553 -20.73 -26.82 -5.38
C VAL A 553 -21.85 -26.49 -6.37
N GLN A 554 -21.89 -25.27 -6.92
CA GLN A 554 -22.84 -24.90 -7.95
C GLN A 554 -22.72 -25.75 -9.22
N LEU A 555 -21.50 -26.15 -9.61
CA LEU A 555 -21.29 -27.07 -10.76
C LEU A 555 -21.73 -28.50 -10.45
N ILE A 556 -21.59 -28.94 -9.20
CA ILE A 556 -22.11 -30.23 -8.75
C ILE A 556 -23.64 -30.24 -8.83
N ASP A 557 -24.28 -29.20 -8.30
CA ASP A 557 -25.74 -29.09 -8.24
C ASP A 557 -26.36 -28.79 -9.62
N LYS A 558 -25.62 -28.07 -10.48
CA LYS A 558 -26.04 -27.70 -11.84
C LYS A 558 -24.87 -27.86 -12.84
N PRO A 559 -24.71 -29.06 -13.45
CA PRO A 559 -23.60 -29.35 -14.37
C PRO A 559 -23.56 -28.50 -15.65
N ASP A 560 -24.68 -27.92 -16.06
CA ASP A 560 -24.82 -27.03 -17.22
C ASP A 560 -24.70 -25.54 -16.85
N ALA A 561 -24.19 -25.23 -15.65
CA ALA A 561 -24.00 -23.86 -15.20
C ALA A 561 -23.11 -23.05 -16.17
N SER A 562 -23.60 -21.86 -16.53
CA SER A 562 -22.83 -20.92 -17.35
C SER A 562 -21.78 -20.19 -16.53
N VAL A 563 -20.80 -19.55 -17.18
CA VAL A 563 -19.84 -18.66 -16.47
C VAL A 563 -20.58 -17.58 -15.67
N ASP A 564 -21.70 -17.06 -16.18
CA ASP A 564 -22.50 -16.04 -15.48
C ASP A 564 -23.20 -16.59 -14.24
N ASP A 565 -23.55 -17.89 -14.21
CA ASP A 565 -24.07 -18.54 -13.00
C ASP A 565 -22.97 -18.69 -11.94
N LEU A 566 -21.75 -19.02 -12.35
CA LEU A 566 -20.60 -19.14 -11.44
C LEU A 566 -20.18 -17.78 -10.87
N MET A 567 -20.29 -16.70 -11.65
CA MET A 567 -20.01 -15.33 -11.21
C MET A 567 -20.96 -14.81 -10.13
N LYS A 568 -22.11 -15.46 -9.90
CA LYS A 568 -22.99 -15.15 -8.76
C LYS A 568 -22.33 -15.52 -7.43
N HIS A 569 -21.46 -16.54 -7.45
CA HIS A 569 -20.71 -17.01 -6.29
C HIS A 569 -19.30 -16.40 -6.26
N VAL A 570 -18.56 -16.46 -7.38
CA VAL A 570 -17.23 -15.82 -7.52
C VAL A 570 -17.40 -14.39 -7.99
N ARG A 571 -17.38 -13.44 -7.06
CA ARG A 571 -17.61 -12.01 -7.37
C ARG A 571 -16.49 -11.41 -8.21
N GLY A 572 -15.27 -11.90 -8.01
CA GLY A 572 -14.04 -11.43 -8.63
C GLY A 572 -12.80 -11.86 -7.84
N PRO A 573 -11.59 -11.47 -8.29
CA PRO A 573 -10.36 -11.74 -7.56
C PRO A 573 -10.34 -11.15 -6.15
N ASP A 574 -9.71 -11.84 -5.19
CA ASP A 574 -9.52 -11.38 -3.81
C ASP A 574 -8.02 -11.38 -3.46
N PHE A 575 -7.42 -10.20 -3.53
CA PHE A 575 -6.00 -9.98 -3.30
C PHE A 575 -5.65 -9.93 -1.80
N PRO A 576 -4.46 -10.45 -1.42
CA PRO A 576 -3.99 -10.43 -0.03
C PRO A 576 -3.85 -9.03 0.55
N THR A 577 -3.52 -8.03 -0.28
CA THR A 577 -3.34 -6.62 0.10
C THR A 577 -4.65 -5.83 0.17
N GLY A 578 -5.79 -6.44 -0.19
CA GLY A 578 -7.06 -5.75 -0.32
C GLY A 578 -7.10 -4.82 -1.53
N GLY A 579 -7.44 -3.55 -1.30
CA GLY A 579 -7.63 -2.53 -2.32
C GLY A 579 -9.01 -2.60 -2.98
N ILE A 580 -9.15 -1.81 -4.06
CA ILE A 580 -10.40 -1.62 -4.77
C ILE A 580 -10.23 -2.08 -6.22
N ILE A 581 -11.04 -3.03 -6.67
CA ILE A 581 -11.22 -3.33 -8.09
C ILE A 581 -12.25 -2.36 -8.66
N VAL A 582 -11.87 -1.68 -9.74
CA VAL A 582 -12.72 -0.73 -10.45
C VAL A 582 -13.26 -1.38 -11.72
N GLY A 583 -14.57 -1.59 -11.78
CA GLY A 583 -15.24 -2.17 -12.95
C GLY A 583 -15.35 -3.69 -12.93
N ARG A 584 -16.46 -4.18 -13.49
CA ARG A 584 -16.77 -5.62 -13.60
C ARG A 584 -16.60 -6.18 -15.02
N SER A 585 -16.51 -5.30 -16.03
CA SER A 585 -16.33 -5.66 -17.44
C SER A 585 -15.08 -6.53 -17.63
N GLY A 586 -13.95 -6.06 -17.12
CA GLY A 586 -12.67 -6.77 -17.18
C GLY A 586 -12.66 -8.13 -16.48
N ILE A 587 -13.39 -8.27 -15.38
CA ILE A 587 -13.56 -9.55 -14.65
C ILE A 587 -14.40 -10.52 -15.48
N ARG A 588 -15.50 -10.05 -16.07
CA ARG A 588 -16.38 -10.87 -16.92
C ARG A 588 -15.64 -11.41 -18.14
N ASP A 589 -14.87 -10.56 -18.81
CA ASP A 589 -14.07 -10.96 -19.98
C ASP A 589 -12.98 -11.97 -19.58
N ALA A 590 -12.30 -11.73 -18.45
CA ALA A 590 -11.31 -12.63 -17.87
C ALA A 590 -11.90 -14.02 -17.61
N TYR A 591 -13.05 -14.11 -16.96
CA TYR A 591 -13.65 -15.40 -16.62
C TYR A 591 -14.27 -16.13 -17.80
N ARG A 592 -14.77 -15.41 -18.82
CA ARG A 592 -15.32 -16.03 -20.03
C ARG A 592 -14.25 -16.53 -20.99
N THR A 593 -13.16 -15.78 -21.16
CA THR A 593 -12.16 -16.05 -22.19
C THR A 593 -10.81 -16.56 -21.65
N GLY A 594 -10.59 -16.45 -20.34
CA GLY A 594 -9.29 -16.67 -19.71
C GLY A 594 -8.34 -15.48 -19.83
N ARG A 595 -8.75 -14.37 -20.45
CA ARG A 595 -7.95 -13.14 -20.61
C ARG A 595 -8.76 -11.90 -20.30
N GLY A 596 -8.17 -10.98 -19.56
CA GLY A 596 -8.84 -9.72 -19.22
C GLY A 596 -7.92 -8.72 -18.56
N ARG A 597 -8.46 -7.54 -18.30
CA ARG A 597 -7.75 -6.45 -17.62
C ARG A 597 -8.55 -6.06 -16.40
N VAL A 598 -7.97 -6.28 -15.22
CA VAL A 598 -8.61 -5.91 -13.94
C VAL A 598 -7.92 -4.65 -13.44
N VAL A 599 -8.66 -3.55 -13.32
CA VAL A 599 -8.10 -2.29 -12.81
C VAL A 599 -8.14 -2.35 -11.28
N MET A 600 -6.97 -2.23 -10.67
CA MET A 600 -6.78 -2.18 -9.23
C MET A 600 -6.46 -0.74 -8.81
N ARG A 601 -7.10 -0.29 -7.73
CA ARG A 601 -6.94 1.04 -7.16
C ARG A 601 -6.64 0.92 -5.67
N ALA A 602 -5.77 1.79 -5.18
CA ALA A 602 -5.47 1.93 -3.77
C ALA A 602 -6.71 2.38 -2.99
N ARG A 603 -6.85 1.94 -1.74
CA ARG A 603 -7.86 2.49 -0.83
C ARG A 603 -7.33 3.81 -0.28
N ALA A 604 -8.05 4.89 -0.58
CA ALA A 604 -7.70 6.21 -0.09
C ALA A 604 -8.94 7.02 0.26
N HIS A 605 -8.85 7.84 1.31
CA HIS A 605 -9.88 8.76 1.73
C HIS A 605 -9.29 10.15 2.03
N ILE A 606 -10.16 11.16 2.11
CA ILE A 606 -9.75 12.54 2.38
C ILE A 606 -9.99 12.82 3.87
N GLU A 607 -8.99 13.38 4.54
CA GLU A 607 -9.09 13.85 5.93
C GLU A 607 -8.86 15.36 5.99
N GLU A 608 -9.59 16.06 6.86
CA GLU A 608 -9.33 17.46 7.17
C GLU A 608 -8.32 17.59 8.31
N LEU A 609 -7.25 18.33 8.06
CA LEU A 609 -6.20 18.62 9.02
C LEU A 609 -6.47 19.94 9.75
N ARG A 610 -5.85 20.10 10.93
CA ARG A 610 -5.91 21.34 11.71
C ARG A 610 -5.39 22.53 10.89
N GLY A 611 -6.15 23.63 10.89
CA GLY A 611 -5.77 24.87 10.17
C GLY A 611 -6.30 24.97 8.74
N GLY A 612 -7.33 24.19 8.38
CA GLY A 612 -8.07 24.30 7.13
C GLY A 612 -7.34 23.72 5.92
N LYS A 613 -6.44 22.76 6.14
CA LYS A 613 -5.78 21.98 5.08
C LYS A 613 -6.45 20.61 4.96
N SER A 614 -6.31 19.96 3.82
CA SER A 614 -6.80 18.60 3.61
C SER A 614 -5.63 17.68 3.27
N ALA A 615 -5.77 16.40 3.60
CA ALA A 615 -4.81 15.37 3.22
C ALA A 615 -5.54 14.19 2.57
N ILE A 616 -4.86 13.56 1.63
CA ILE A 616 -5.26 12.27 1.06
C ILE A 616 -4.52 11.19 1.84
N VAL A 617 -5.27 10.28 2.46
CA VAL A 617 -4.71 9.17 3.23
C VAL A 617 -4.91 7.89 2.43
N VAL A 618 -3.83 7.21 2.10
CA VAL A 618 -3.83 5.89 1.46
C VAL A 618 -3.60 4.82 2.53
N THR A 619 -4.52 3.88 2.65
CA THR A 619 -4.48 2.81 3.66
C THR A 619 -4.16 1.44 3.07
N GLU A 620 -4.42 1.22 1.78
CA GLU A 620 -4.15 -0.05 1.08
C GLU A 620 -3.60 0.22 -0.33
N LEU A 621 -2.60 -0.55 -0.75
CA LEU A 621 -1.97 -0.44 -2.07
C LEU A 621 -2.45 -1.57 -2.99
N PRO A 622 -2.46 -1.35 -4.32
CA PRO A 622 -2.72 -2.41 -5.29
C PRO A 622 -1.73 -3.58 -5.15
N TYR A 623 -2.18 -4.78 -5.52
CA TYR A 623 -1.35 -5.99 -5.43
C TYR A 623 -0.06 -5.88 -6.26
N GLY A 624 1.08 -6.24 -5.65
CA GLY A 624 2.40 -6.18 -6.28
C GLY A 624 3.03 -4.78 -6.36
N VAL A 625 2.40 -3.76 -5.77
CA VAL A 625 2.93 -2.38 -5.73
C VAL A 625 3.73 -2.17 -4.45
N LYS A 626 4.95 -1.63 -4.60
CA LYS A 626 5.84 -1.31 -3.49
C LYS A 626 5.52 0.05 -2.87
N LYS A 627 5.55 0.13 -1.53
CA LYS A 627 5.38 1.37 -0.77
C LYS A 627 6.62 2.28 -0.90
N GLY A 628 7.78 1.78 -0.47
CA GLY A 628 9.07 2.48 -0.45
C GLY A 628 10.09 1.98 -1.49
N GLY A 629 11.33 2.46 -1.39
CA GLY A 629 12.45 2.12 -2.29
C GLY A 629 12.50 2.91 -3.61
N ASP A 630 13.47 2.59 -4.47
CA ASP A 630 13.72 3.33 -5.72
C ASP A 630 12.59 3.25 -6.74
N SER A 631 11.73 2.24 -6.64
CA SER A 631 10.55 2.03 -7.49
C SER A 631 9.22 2.13 -6.72
N GLY A 632 9.24 2.65 -5.49
CA GLY A 632 8.06 2.75 -4.63
C GLY A 632 7.12 3.89 -5.01
N VAL A 633 5.86 3.78 -4.59
CA VAL A 633 4.83 4.81 -4.82
C VAL A 633 5.21 6.15 -4.17
N ILE A 634 5.77 6.12 -2.96
CA ILE A 634 6.15 7.35 -2.23
C ILE A 634 7.18 8.14 -3.03
N LYS A 635 8.27 7.49 -3.47
CA LYS A 635 9.31 8.12 -4.29
C LYS A 635 8.73 8.65 -5.60
N LYS A 636 7.84 7.88 -6.26
CA LYS A 636 7.22 8.32 -7.51
C LYS A 636 6.35 9.57 -7.33
N ILE A 637 5.61 9.68 -6.22
CA ILE A 637 4.85 10.89 -5.90
C ILE A 637 5.81 12.06 -5.68
N ALA A 638 6.89 11.86 -4.90
CA ALA A 638 7.89 12.90 -4.67
C ALA A 638 8.54 13.40 -5.98
N ASP A 639 8.92 12.49 -6.88
CA ASP A 639 9.46 12.82 -8.20
C ASP A 639 8.47 13.68 -9.02
N LEU A 640 7.18 13.31 -9.03
CA LEU A 640 6.13 14.05 -9.76
C LEU A 640 5.90 15.46 -9.19
N VAL A 641 6.08 15.65 -7.89
CA VAL A 641 6.02 16.96 -7.24
C VAL A 641 7.25 17.79 -7.61
N GLN A 642 8.45 17.18 -7.59
CA GLN A 642 9.70 17.85 -7.96
C GLN A 642 9.74 18.25 -9.45
N GLU A 643 9.21 17.40 -10.34
CA GLU A 643 9.04 17.66 -11.77
C GLU A 643 7.92 18.67 -12.08
N LYS A 644 7.20 19.16 -11.06
CA LYS A 644 6.06 20.09 -11.17
C LYS A 644 4.88 19.55 -12.00
N VAL A 645 4.70 18.23 -12.03
CA VAL A 645 3.53 17.58 -12.64
C VAL A 645 2.32 17.68 -11.72
N ILE A 646 2.52 17.48 -10.41
CA ILE A 646 1.50 17.64 -9.37
C ILE A 646 1.98 18.75 -8.43
N THR A 647 1.46 19.97 -8.64
CA THR A 647 1.90 21.15 -7.88
C THR A 647 1.09 21.39 -6.61
N GLU A 648 0.00 20.67 -6.43
CA GLU A 648 -0.99 20.85 -5.35
C GLU A 648 -0.60 20.14 -4.04
N VAL A 649 0.31 19.18 -4.10
CA VAL A 649 0.83 18.49 -2.92
C VAL A 649 1.78 19.45 -2.19
N SER A 650 1.56 19.61 -0.89
CA SER A 650 2.44 20.38 -0.02
C SER A 650 3.45 19.50 0.68
N ASP A 651 3.03 18.32 1.13
CA ASP A 651 3.88 17.38 1.87
C ASP A 651 3.46 15.92 1.59
N LEU A 652 4.37 14.97 1.80
CA LEU A 652 4.14 13.54 1.60
C LEU A 652 4.78 12.75 2.75
N ALA A 653 3.95 12.03 3.48
CA ALA A 653 4.34 11.35 4.70
C ALA A 653 3.95 9.85 4.75
N ASP A 654 4.71 9.03 5.48
CA ASP A 654 4.44 7.63 5.80
C ASP A 654 4.31 7.42 7.32
N HIS A 655 3.07 7.23 7.76
CA HIS A 655 2.70 6.94 9.15
C HIS A 655 2.35 5.46 9.36
N SER A 656 2.85 4.57 8.50
CA SER A 656 2.62 3.13 8.66
C SER A 656 3.25 2.60 9.94
N ASP A 657 2.53 1.78 10.68
CA ASP A 657 3.00 1.14 11.91
C ASP A 657 2.57 -0.34 11.98
N LYS A 658 2.74 -0.97 13.15
CA LYS A 658 2.31 -2.36 13.35
C LYS A 658 0.79 -2.56 13.25
N THR A 659 -0.01 -1.49 13.32
CA THR A 659 -1.48 -1.53 13.28
C THR A 659 -2.03 -1.37 11.88
N GLY A 660 -1.27 -0.78 10.95
CA GLY A 660 -1.63 -0.72 9.54
C GLY A 660 -0.79 0.25 8.72
N MET A 661 -0.95 0.17 7.40
CA MET A 661 -0.30 1.09 6.46
C MET A 661 -1.06 2.42 6.39
N ARG A 662 -0.32 3.53 6.37
CA ARG A 662 -0.90 4.87 6.26
C ARG A 662 0.06 5.83 5.55
N ILE A 663 -0.17 6.08 4.26
CA ILE A 663 0.57 7.10 3.49
C ILE A 663 -0.30 8.35 3.43
N GLN A 664 0.21 9.48 3.91
CA GLN A 664 -0.49 10.75 3.96
C GLN A 664 0.07 11.74 2.94
N VAL A 665 -0.73 12.19 2.00
CA VAL A 665 -0.39 13.22 1.02
C VAL A 665 -1.09 14.52 1.42
N GLU A 666 -0.36 15.45 2.04
CA GLU A 666 -0.91 16.75 2.43
C GLU A 666 -1.06 17.67 1.22
N LEU A 667 -2.15 18.42 1.18
CA LEU A 667 -2.48 19.31 0.08
C LEU A 667 -2.37 20.79 0.47
N LYS A 668 -2.08 21.62 -0.53
CA LYS A 668 -2.15 23.09 -0.41
C LYS A 668 -3.58 23.54 -0.12
N ARG A 669 -3.73 24.69 0.56
CA ARG A 669 -5.03 25.21 1.02
C ARG A 669 -6.06 25.45 -0.09
N ASP A 670 -5.61 25.77 -1.29
CA ASP A 670 -6.41 26.05 -2.47
C ASP A 670 -6.61 24.82 -3.38
N ALA A 671 -6.01 23.68 -3.02
CA ALA A 671 -6.11 22.46 -3.80
C ALA A 671 -7.46 21.76 -3.55
N VAL A 672 -8.10 21.30 -4.62
CA VAL A 672 -9.32 20.47 -4.53
C VAL A 672 -8.89 19.01 -4.33
N PRO A 673 -9.14 18.38 -3.16
CA PRO A 673 -8.55 17.07 -2.84
C PRO A 673 -8.90 15.97 -3.82
N GLN A 674 -10.14 15.94 -4.30
CA GLN A 674 -10.59 14.96 -5.27
C GLN A 674 -9.85 15.04 -6.61
N VAL A 675 -9.48 16.25 -7.06
CA VAL A 675 -8.73 16.46 -8.30
C VAL A 675 -7.31 15.93 -8.16
N VAL A 676 -6.67 16.19 -7.01
CA VAL A 676 -5.31 15.70 -6.74
C VAL A 676 -5.30 14.19 -6.62
N LEU A 677 -6.28 13.59 -5.94
CA LEU A 677 -6.43 12.14 -5.84
C LEU A 677 -6.55 11.48 -7.22
N ASN A 678 -7.34 12.06 -8.13
CA ASN A 678 -7.46 11.57 -9.50
C ASN A 678 -6.15 11.72 -10.31
N LYS A 679 -5.41 12.81 -10.10
CA LYS A 679 -4.06 12.97 -10.69
C LYS A 679 -3.10 11.89 -10.17
N LEU A 680 -3.14 11.61 -8.86
CA LEU A 680 -2.33 10.56 -8.24
C LEU A 680 -2.65 9.19 -8.86
N PHE A 681 -3.93 8.81 -8.98
CA PHE A 681 -4.32 7.57 -9.66
C PHE A 681 -3.83 7.51 -11.11
N LYS A 682 -3.85 8.62 -11.84
CA LYS A 682 -3.43 8.66 -13.24
C LYS A 682 -1.91 8.54 -13.44
N HIS A 683 -1.12 9.09 -12.53
CA HIS A 683 0.32 9.27 -12.71
C HIS A 683 1.18 8.35 -11.83
N THR A 684 0.58 7.60 -10.91
CA THR A 684 1.30 6.73 -9.96
C THR A 684 0.74 5.31 -9.99
N ALA A 685 1.47 4.38 -9.36
CA ALA A 685 0.99 3.01 -9.17
C ALA A 685 -0.09 2.87 -8.07
N LEU A 686 -0.68 3.97 -7.59
CA LEU A 686 -1.90 3.92 -6.79
C LEU A 686 -3.10 3.41 -7.60
N GLN A 687 -3.04 3.47 -8.93
CA GLN A 687 -3.95 2.71 -9.79
C GLN A 687 -3.12 1.96 -10.82
N THR A 688 -3.30 0.64 -10.89
CA THR A 688 -2.59 -0.24 -11.83
C THR A 688 -3.57 -1.16 -12.53
N THR A 689 -3.12 -1.76 -13.63
CA THR A 689 -3.90 -2.79 -14.32
C THR A 689 -3.25 -4.14 -14.09
N PHE A 690 -3.99 -5.06 -13.51
CA PHE A 690 -3.62 -6.47 -13.44
C PHE A 690 -4.03 -7.15 -14.75
N GLY A 691 -3.05 -7.62 -15.51
CA GLY A 691 -3.28 -8.38 -16.74
C GLY A 691 -3.64 -9.83 -16.42
N TYR A 692 -4.93 -10.16 -16.43
CA TYR A 692 -5.42 -11.52 -16.21
C TYR A 692 -5.11 -12.38 -17.43
N ASN A 693 -4.41 -13.49 -17.22
CA ASN A 693 -4.07 -14.44 -18.26
C ASN A 693 -3.99 -15.86 -17.68
N ALA A 694 -5.10 -16.59 -17.72
CA ALA A 694 -5.24 -17.93 -17.17
C ALA A 694 -4.71 -18.99 -18.16
N VAL A 695 -3.38 -19.10 -18.23
CA VAL A 695 -2.71 -20.16 -18.97
C VAL A 695 -2.23 -21.23 -18.00
N ALA A 696 -2.68 -22.47 -18.19
CA ALA A 696 -2.28 -23.63 -17.41
C ALA A 696 -2.08 -24.84 -18.32
N LEU A 697 -1.41 -25.88 -17.82
CA LEU A 697 -1.30 -27.14 -18.53
C LEU A 697 -2.58 -27.96 -18.32
N ALA A 698 -3.30 -28.21 -19.42
CA ALA A 698 -4.41 -29.16 -19.46
C ALA A 698 -3.98 -30.31 -20.38
N ASP A 699 -3.95 -31.53 -19.83
CA ASP A 699 -3.43 -32.74 -20.49
C ASP A 699 -1.98 -32.58 -20.98
N GLY A 700 -1.14 -31.89 -20.19
CA GLY A 700 0.26 -31.61 -20.54
C GLY A 700 0.46 -30.53 -21.61
N VAL A 701 -0.61 -29.90 -22.10
CA VAL A 701 -0.56 -28.86 -23.14
C VAL A 701 -0.97 -27.51 -22.55
N PRO A 702 -0.22 -26.42 -22.80
CA PRO A 702 -0.60 -25.09 -22.35
C PRO A 702 -1.87 -24.62 -23.06
N ARG A 703 -2.92 -24.33 -22.28
CA ARG A 703 -4.20 -23.81 -22.77
C ARG A 703 -4.61 -22.57 -22.00
N THR A 704 -5.28 -21.64 -22.68
CA THR A 704 -5.98 -20.53 -22.03
C THR A 704 -7.35 -21.05 -21.58
N LEU A 705 -7.63 -20.95 -20.28
CA LEU A 705 -8.81 -21.55 -19.66
C LEU A 705 -9.74 -20.46 -19.12
N SER A 706 -11.04 -20.62 -19.37
CA SER A 706 -12.11 -19.88 -18.68
C SER A 706 -12.27 -20.33 -17.22
N LEU A 707 -13.00 -19.56 -16.42
CA LEU A 707 -13.33 -19.93 -15.03
C LEU A 707 -14.05 -21.28 -14.97
N LEU A 708 -15.03 -21.48 -15.85
CA LEU A 708 -15.78 -22.74 -15.95
C LEU A 708 -14.84 -23.92 -16.25
N GLN A 709 -13.95 -23.77 -17.23
CA GLN A 709 -13.00 -24.84 -17.59
C GLN A 709 -12.04 -25.18 -16.45
N MET A 710 -11.52 -24.18 -15.73
CA MET A 710 -10.63 -24.42 -14.59
C MET A 710 -11.35 -25.18 -13.46
N LEU A 711 -12.57 -24.76 -13.11
CA LEU A 711 -13.36 -25.45 -12.08
C LEU A 711 -13.79 -26.86 -12.52
N GLN A 712 -14.11 -27.04 -13.80
CA GLN A 712 -14.46 -28.35 -14.36
C GLN A 712 -13.25 -29.31 -14.30
N HIS A 713 -12.07 -28.86 -14.73
CA HIS A 713 -10.85 -29.67 -14.63
C HIS A 713 -10.54 -30.05 -13.17
N TYR A 714 -10.72 -29.11 -12.24
CA TYR A 714 -10.57 -29.40 -10.81
C TYR A 714 -11.58 -30.45 -10.31
N LEU A 715 -12.86 -30.30 -10.66
CA LEU A 715 -13.91 -31.23 -10.25
C LEU A 715 -13.69 -32.62 -10.83
N ASP A 716 -13.33 -32.73 -12.10
CA ASP A 716 -13.03 -34.01 -12.75
C ASP A 716 -11.81 -34.69 -12.12
N TYR A 717 -10.78 -33.92 -11.78
CA TYR A 717 -9.65 -34.42 -11.01
C TYR A 717 -10.07 -34.91 -9.62
N GLN A 718 -10.89 -34.17 -8.87
CA GLN A 718 -11.38 -34.63 -7.56
C GLN A 718 -12.23 -35.90 -7.66
N ARG A 719 -13.02 -36.06 -8.73
CA ARG A 719 -13.75 -37.31 -8.98
C ARG A 719 -12.81 -38.49 -9.14
N GLU A 720 -11.69 -38.31 -9.86
CA GLU A 720 -10.66 -39.33 -9.97
C GLU A 720 -10.03 -39.65 -8.61
N ILE A 721 -9.61 -38.63 -7.85
CA ILE A 721 -8.99 -38.78 -6.53
C ILE A 721 -9.90 -39.55 -5.57
N VAL A 722 -11.16 -39.14 -5.45
CA VAL A 722 -12.14 -39.82 -4.58
C VAL A 722 -12.39 -41.24 -5.05
N THR A 723 -12.49 -41.49 -6.36
CA THR A 723 -12.65 -42.85 -6.91
C THR A 723 -11.45 -43.74 -6.56
N ARG A 724 -10.21 -43.24 -6.75
CA ARG A 724 -8.99 -43.97 -6.43
C ARG A 724 -8.88 -44.27 -4.94
N ARG A 725 -9.12 -43.28 -4.08
CA ARG A 725 -9.14 -43.42 -2.62
C ARG A 725 -10.17 -44.46 -2.18
N SER A 726 -11.41 -44.36 -2.66
CA SER A 726 -12.48 -45.30 -2.30
C SER A 726 -12.18 -46.72 -2.79
N LYS A 727 -11.57 -46.89 -3.98
CA LYS A 727 -11.08 -48.20 -4.45
C LYS A 727 -9.94 -48.73 -3.58
N HIS A 728 -9.02 -47.87 -3.16
CA HIS A 728 -7.92 -48.25 -2.28
C HIS A 728 -8.45 -48.72 -0.92
N GLU A 729 -9.33 -47.93 -0.29
CA GLU A 729 -9.99 -48.29 0.96
C GLU A 729 -10.78 -49.59 0.81
N LEU A 730 -11.56 -49.74 -0.27
CA LEU A 730 -12.32 -50.96 -0.54
C LEU A 730 -11.41 -52.19 -0.67
N ARG A 731 -10.27 -52.08 -1.37
CA ARG A 731 -9.29 -53.18 -1.46
C ARG A 731 -8.74 -53.57 -0.09
N GLN A 732 -8.37 -52.58 0.75
CA GLN A 732 -7.89 -52.84 2.11
C GLN A 732 -8.97 -53.49 2.99
N LYS A 733 -10.20 -52.98 2.94
CA LYS A 733 -11.33 -53.50 3.72
C LYS A 733 -11.72 -54.91 3.27
N LEU A 734 -11.75 -55.19 1.97
CA LEU A 734 -11.98 -56.55 1.45
C LEU A 734 -10.89 -57.53 1.89
N ALA A 735 -9.61 -57.13 1.81
CA ALA A 735 -8.51 -57.97 2.28
C ALA A 735 -8.63 -58.24 3.80
N ARG A 736 -8.99 -57.25 4.60
CA ARG A 736 -9.19 -57.41 6.04
C ARG A 736 -10.40 -58.28 6.37
N ALA A 737 -11.54 -58.05 5.69
CA ALA A 737 -12.75 -58.86 5.83
C ALA A 737 -12.47 -60.33 5.51
N HIS A 738 -11.72 -60.59 4.43
CA HIS A 738 -11.31 -61.94 4.05
C HIS A 738 -10.51 -62.65 5.15
N ILE A 739 -9.58 -61.96 5.82
CA ILE A 739 -8.84 -62.54 6.96
C ILE A 739 -9.76 -62.78 8.16
N LEU A 740 -10.62 -61.82 8.50
CA LEU A 740 -11.53 -61.95 9.64
C LEU A 740 -12.54 -63.09 9.44
N GLU A 741 -13.03 -63.29 8.22
CA GLU A 741 -13.87 -64.44 7.86
C GLU A 741 -13.13 -65.76 8.13
N GLY A 742 -11.85 -65.85 7.75
CA GLY A 742 -11.01 -66.99 8.08
C GLY A 742 -10.85 -67.20 9.58
N TYR A 743 -10.72 -66.12 10.36
CA TYR A 743 -10.68 -66.20 11.83
C TYR A 743 -11.99 -66.68 12.42
N LEU A 744 -13.15 -66.21 11.94
CA LEU A 744 -14.44 -66.68 12.41
C LEU A 744 -14.63 -68.17 12.12
N ILE A 745 -14.31 -68.64 10.91
CA ILE A 745 -14.34 -70.06 10.54
C ILE A 745 -13.42 -70.89 11.46
N ALA A 746 -12.21 -70.39 11.76
CA ALA A 746 -11.27 -71.07 12.64
C ALA A 746 -11.72 -71.08 14.11
N LEU A 747 -12.31 -69.99 14.60
CA LEU A 747 -12.83 -69.87 15.97
C LEU A 747 -14.09 -70.73 16.17
N ASP A 748 -14.90 -70.92 15.13
CA ASP A 748 -16.06 -71.83 15.15
C ASP A 748 -15.66 -73.32 15.13
N ASN A 749 -14.49 -73.63 14.59
CA ASN A 749 -13.98 -75.01 14.44
C ASN A 749 -12.66 -75.25 15.19
N LEU A 750 -12.46 -74.56 16.31
CA LEU A 750 -11.16 -74.43 16.98
C LEU A 750 -10.49 -75.78 17.29
N ASP A 751 -11.23 -76.73 17.84
CA ASP A 751 -10.69 -78.05 18.21
C ASP A 751 -10.19 -78.83 16.99
N ALA A 752 -10.93 -78.76 15.87
CA ALA A 752 -10.56 -79.44 14.63
C ALA A 752 -9.35 -78.78 13.97
N VAL A 753 -9.26 -77.45 14.00
CA VAL A 753 -8.10 -76.67 13.53
C VAL A 753 -6.85 -77.00 14.35
N ILE A 754 -6.94 -77.05 15.69
CA ILE A 754 -5.82 -77.39 16.57
C ILE A 754 -5.36 -78.84 16.34
N GLN A 755 -6.30 -79.78 16.20
CA GLN A 755 -5.97 -81.19 15.92
C GLN A 755 -5.23 -81.34 14.59
N LEU A 756 -5.70 -80.65 13.54
CA LEU A 756 -5.05 -80.66 12.24
C LEU A 756 -3.62 -80.10 12.34
N ILE A 757 -3.45 -78.91 12.93
CA ILE A 757 -2.13 -78.27 13.07
C ILE A 757 -1.16 -79.15 13.89
N ARG A 758 -1.63 -79.78 14.96
CA ARG A 758 -0.80 -80.67 15.79
C ARG A 758 -0.47 -82.00 15.11
N GLY A 759 -1.29 -82.44 14.16
CA GLY A 759 -1.13 -83.68 13.41
C GLY A 759 -0.27 -83.54 12.15
N SER A 760 -0.09 -82.31 11.64
CA SER A 760 0.74 -82.01 10.48
C SER A 760 2.23 -82.11 10.79
N ARG A 761 3.02 -82.47 9.76
CA ARG A 761 4.48 -82.68 9.91
C ARG A 761 5.28 -81.38 9.94
N ASP A 762 4.80 -80.38 9.21
CA ASP A 762 5.40 -79.06 9.09
C ASP A 762 4.32 -78.00 8.80
N THR A 763 4.73 -76.73 8.73
CA THR A 763 3.82 -75.60 8.50
C THR A 763 3.17 -75.60 7.12
N ASP A 764 3.84 -76.14 6.09
CA ASP A 764 3.30 -76.18 4.73
C ASP A 764 2.22 -77.28 4.61
N ASP A 765 2.43 -78.41 5.29
CA ASP A 765 1.45 -79.48 5.46
C ASP A 765 0.22 -79.00 6.25
N ALA A 766 0.44 -78.23 7.34
CA ALA A 766 -0.64 -77.61 8.11
C ALA A 766 -1.41 -76.56 7.29
N ARG A 767 -0.73 -75.70 6.54
CA ARG A 767 -1.36 -74.70 5.66
C ARG A 767 -2.22 -75.38 4.59
N THR A 768 -1.68 -76.39 3.92
CA THR A 768 -2.40 -77.17 2.89
C THR A 768 -3.60 -77.90 3.48
N GLY A 769 -3.45 -78.46 4.68
CA GLY A 769 -4.55 -79.12 5.40
C GLY A 769 -5.67 -78.14 5.79
N LEU A 770 -5.34 -76.94 6.28
CA LEU A 770 -6.32 -75.90 6.60
C LEU A 770 -7.08 -75.43 5.36
N MET A 771 -6.39 -75.25 4.23
CA MET A 771 -7.00 -74.85 2.96
C MET A 771 -8.00 -75.90 2.47
N ASN A 772 -7.59 -77.17 2.41
CA ASN A 772 -8.44 -78.24 1.89
C ASN A 772 -9.56 -78.65 2.85
N GLY A 773 -9.32 -78.60 4.16
CA GLY A 773 -10.26 -79.05 5.19
C GLY A 773 -11.37 -78.05 5.49
N PHE A 774 -11.09 -76.75 5.42
CA PHE A 774 -12.03 -75.69 5.79
C PHE A 774 -12.36 -74.73 4.64
N GLY A 775 -11.91 -75.02 3.42
CA GLY A 775 -12.16 -74.18 2.24
C GLY A 775 -11.48 -72.80 2.31
N LEU A 776 -10.39 -72.70 3.07
CA LEU A 776 -9.68 -71.44 3.33
C LEU A 776 -8.69 -71.13 2.20
N SER A 777 -8.51 -69.84 1.91
CA SER A 777 -7.41 -69.37 1.06
C SER A 777 -6.05 -69.54 1.76
N GLU A 778 -4.97 -69.49 0.97
CA GLU A 778 -3.60 -69.53 1.51
C GLU A 778 -3.33 -68.39 2.50
N LEU A 779 -3.82 -67.17 2.22
CA LEU A 779 -3.68 -66.01 3.09
C LEU A 779 -4.42 -66.19 4.42
N GLN A 780 -5.64 -66.73 4.40
CA GLN A 780 -6.40 -67.02 5.62
C GLN A 780 -5.73 -68.13 6.44
N ALA A 781 -5.34 -69.22 5.78
CA ALA A 781 -4.66 -70.34 6.44
C ALA A 781 -3.35 -69.88 7.11
N GLN A 782 -2.54 -69.08 6.42
CA GLN A 782 -1.34 -68.48 7.01
C GLN A 782 -1.67 -67.57 8.20
N ALA A 783 -2.66 -66.68 8.06
CA ALA A 783 -3.07 -65.80 9.15
C ALA A 783 -3.58 -66.55 10.40
N ILE A 784 -4.20 -67.73 10.22
CA ILE A 784 -4.65 -68.61 11.30
C ILE A 784 -3.45 -69.28 11.98
N LEU A 785 -2.44 -69.72 11.23
CA LEU A 785 -1.19 -70.26 11.78
C LEU A 785 -0.43 -69.22 12.60
N ASP A 786 -0.50 -67.95 12.20
CA ASP A 786 0.12 -66.81 12.89
C ASP A 786 -0.71 -66.29 14.08
N MET A 787 -1.86 -66.91 14.37
CA MET A 787 -2.77 -66.48 15.42
C MET A 787 -2.18 -66.73 16.82
N ARG A 788 -2.28 -65.72 17.69
CA ARG A 788 -1.84 -65.84 19.10
C ARG A 788 -2.95 -66.43 19.96
N LEU A 789 -2.59 -67.27 20.94
CA LEU A 789 -3.54 -67.89 21.88
C LEU A 789 -4.46 -66.89 22.60
N ALA A 790 -4.01 -65.65 22.83
CA ALA A 790 -4.82 -64.60 23.45
C ALA A 790 -6.08 -64.21 22.62
N ARG A 791 -6.06 -64.44 21.30
CA ARG A 791 -7.19 -64.20 20.39
C ARG A 791 -8.32 -65.23 20.53
N LEU A 792 -8.11 -66.29 21.31
CA LEU A 792 -9.09 -67.37 21.53
C LEU A 792 -10.04 -67.09 22.72
N THR A 793 -9.91 -65.94 23.39
CA THR A 793 -10.82 -65.57 24.48
C THR A 793 -12.20 -65.20 23.92
N GLY A 794 -13.26 -65.40 24.70
CA GLY A 794 -14.63 -65.04 24.28
C GLY A 794 -14.80 -63.54 23.97
N LEU A 795 -14.03 -62.67 24.64
CA LEU A 795 -14.01 -61.23 24.35
C LEU A 795 -13.34 -60.94 23.00
N ALA A 796 -12.19 -61.55 22.72
CA ALA A 796 -11.49 -61.38 21.44
C ALA A 796 -12.30 -61.92 20.24
N ARG A 797 -13.08 -62.98 20.44
CA ARG A 797 -14.04 -63.46 19.43
C ARG A 797 -15.09 -62.39 19.11
N LYS A 798 -15.71 -61.81 20.14
CA LYS A 798 -16.69 -60.74 19.96
C LYS A 798 -16.09 -59.51 19.28
N GLU A 799 -14.86 -59.12 19.63
CA GLU A 799 -14.13 -58.04 18.95
C GLU A 799 -13.93 -58.32 17.45
N VAL A 800 -13.63 -59.57 17.07
CA VAL A 800 -13.50 -60.00 15.66
C VAL A 800 -14.85 -59.97 14.94
N GLU A 801 -15.92 -60.42 15.59
CA GLU A 801 -17.29 -60.37 15.04
C GLU A 801 -17.77 -58.93 14.83
N ASP A 802 -17.55 -58.06 15.81
CA ASP A 802 -17.86 -56.62 15.74
C ASP A 802 -17.02 -55.93 14.64
N GLU A 803 -15.69 -56.17 14.61
CA GLU A 803 -14.80 -55.63 13.57
C GLU A 803 -15.24 -56.09 12.16
N PHE A 804 -15.63 -57.35 12.01
CA PHE A 804 -16.10 -57.88 10.73
C PHE A 804 -17.40 -57.21 10.28
N ARG A 805 -18.38 -57.07 11.18
CA ARG A 805 -19.65 -56.37 10.88
C ARG A 805 -19.40 -54.93 10.42
N ASP A 806 -18.63 -54.18 11.19
CA ASP A 806 -18.35 -52.76 10.90
C ASP A 806 -17.60 -52.61 9.55
N ILE A 807 -16.70 -53.55 9.22
CA ILE A 807 -16.01 -53.59 7.93
C ILE A 807 -16.98 -53.95 6.79
N GLN A 808 -17.90 -54.88 6.98
CA GLN A 808 -18.91 -55.22 5.96
C GLN A 808 -19.82 -54.03 5.67
N GLU A 809 -20.30 -53.33 6.69
CA GLU A 809 -21.09 -52.10 6.53
C GLU A 809 -20.32 -51.06 5.71
N ARG A 810 -19.02 -50.85 6.02
CA ARG A 810 -18.17 -49.93 5.26
C ARG A 810 -17.92 -50.40 3.81
N ILE A 811 -17.80 -51.71 3.57
CA ILE A 811 -17.65 -52.27 2.21
C ILE A 811 -18.91 -52.00 1.38
N GLU A 812 -20.10 -52.19 1.95
CA GLU A 812 -21.37 -51.90 1.30
C GLU A 812 -21.49 -50.42 0.96
N GLU A 813 -21.13 -49.54 1.89
CA GLU A 813 -21.09 -48.10 1.68
C GLU A 813 -20.12 -47.72 0.54
N LEU A 814 -18.88 -48.21 0.57
CA LEU A 814 -17.87 -47.94 -0.46
C LEU A 814 -18.29 -48.47 -1.84
N ARG A 815 -18.91 -49.66 -1.90
CA ARG A 815 -19.48 -50.19 -3.15
C ARG A 815 -20.61 -49.32 -3.67
N ALA A 816 -21.46 -48.81 -2.79
CA ALA A 816 -22.54 -47.91 -3.17
C ALA A 816 -21.99 -46.56 -3.69
N ILE A 817 -20.97 -45.99 -3.04
CA ILE A 817 -20.29 -44.77 -3.51
C ILE A 817 -19.65 -45.01 -4.89
N LEU A 818 -18.89 -46.09 -5.06
CA LEU A 818 -18.24 -46.40 -6.34
C LEU A 818 -19.22 -46.79 -7.46
N GLY A 819 -20.42 -47.24 -7.10
CA GLY A 819 -21.46 -47.64 -8.04
C GLY A 819 -22.33 -46.48 -8.56
N ASP A 820 -22.27 -45.31 -7.93
CA ASP A 820 -23.10 -44.16 -8.28
C ASP A 820 -22.27 -42.86 -8.36
N PRO A 821 -22.08 -42.29 -9.57
CA PRO A 821 -21.38 -41.01 -9.75
C PRO A 821 -21.97 -39.86 -8.93
N VAL A 822 -23.27 -39.87 -8.65
CA VAL A 822 -23.94 -38.83 -7.85
C VAL A 822 -23.45 -38.87 -6.40
N ARG A 823 -23.21 -40.08 -5.85
CA ARG A 823 -22.68 -40.24 -4.49
C ARG A 823 -21.23 -39.78 -4.37
N ILE A 824 -20.41 -39.98 -5.41
CA ILE A 824 -19.05 -39.43 -5.46
C ILE A 824 -19.10 -37.90 -5.41
N LEU A 825 -19.97 -37.28 -6.21
CA LEU A 825 -20.14 -35.83 -6.21
C LEU A 825 -20.68 -35.30 -4.87
N ALA A 826 -21.59 -36.03 -4.22
CA ALA A 826 -22.10 -35.69 -2.90
C ALA A 826 -21.00 -35.73 -1.83
N LEU A 827 -20.10 -36.71 -1.88
CA LEU A 827 -18.96 -36.81 -0.98
C LEU A 827 -17.96 -35.66 -1.21
N ILE A 828 -17.66 -35.32 -2.47
CA ILE A 828 -16.80 -34.17 -2.80
C ILE A 828 -17.42 -32.88 -2.24
N ARG A 829 -18.74 -32.70 -2.41
CA ARG A 829 -19.47 -31.54 -1.87
C ARG A 829 -19.35 -31.45 -0.34
N GLU A 830 -19.50 -32.57 0.37
CA GLU A 830 -19.36 -32.62 1.83
C GLU A 830 -17.94 -32.21 2.27
N GLU A 831 -16.90 -32.80 1.67
CA GLU A 831 -15.50 -32.50 1.99
C GLU A 831 -15.14 -31.03 1.71
N LEU A 832 -15.63 -30.46 0.60
CA LEU A 832 -15.41 -29.04 0.28
C LEU A 832 -16.11 -28.11 1.30
N LEU A 833 -17.33 -28.44 1.72
CA LEU A 833 -18.05 -27.64 2.71
C LEU A 833 -17.41 -27.73 4.10
N GLU A 834 -16.82 -28.87 4.46
CA GLU A 834 -16.03 -29.02 5.69
C GLU A 834 -14.82 -28.08 5.69
N ILE A 835 -14.08 -28.01 4.56
CA ILE A 835 -12.95 -27.09 4.39
C ILE A 835 -13.44 -25.64 4.49
N LYS A 836 -14.56 -25.29 3.83
CA LYS A 836 -15.16 -23.95 3.94
C LYS A 836 -15.51 -23.60 5.38
N GLN A 837 -16.10 -24.52 6.14
CA GLN A 837 -16.46 -24.29 7.55
C GLN A 837 -15.24 -24.14 8.45
N THR A 838 -14.19 -24.92 8.21
CA THR A 838 -12.99 -24.93 9.04
C THR A 838 -12.10 -23.70 8.80
N TYR A 839 -11.89 -23.35 7.53
CA TYR A 839 -10.93 -22.30 7.13
C TYR A 839 -11.61 -20.99 6.70
N GLY A 840 -12.91 -20.99 6.39
CA GLY A 840 -13.66 -19.82 5.93
C GLY A 840 -14.51 -19.11 6.98
N ARG A 841 -14.59 -19.62 8.23
CA ARG A 841 -15.48 -19.07 9.28
C ARG A 841 -15.17 -17.62 9.68
N SER A 842 -13.91 -17.19 9.56
CA SER A 842 -13.43 -15.85 9.90
C SER A 842 -12.69 -15.20 8.75
N ASP A 843 -12.97 -15.64 7.52
CA ASP A 843 -12.31 -15.15 6.32
C ASP A 843 -13.29 -14.27 5.55
N ASP A 844 -13.25 -12.97 5.85
CA ASP A 844 -13.98 -11.97 5.09
C ASP A 844 -13.20 -11.57 3.84
N ARG A 845 -13.94 -11.20 2.79
CA ARG A 845 -13.35 -10.68 1.56
C ARG A 845 -12.55 -9.41 1.86
N ARG A 846 -11.28 -9.36 1.44
CA ARG A 846 -10.40 -8.20 1.64
C ARG A 846 -10.58 -7.15 0.54
N THR A 847 -10.73 -7.60 -0.69
CA THR A 847 -10.79 -6.74 -1.87
C THR A 847 -12.22 -6.29 -2.14
N GLU A 848 -12.41 -4.98 -2.23
CA GLU A 848 -13.70 -4.39 -2.58
C GLU A 848 -13.85 -4.27 -4.10
N ILE A 849 -15.03 -4.58 -4.64
CA ILE A 849 -15.33 -4.41 -6.07
C ILE A 849 -16.36 -3.30 -6.23
N VAL A 850 -15.91 -2.16 -6.74
CA VAL A 850 -16.76 -1.01 -7.02
C VAL A 850 -17.13 -1.01 -8.51
N ALA A 851 -18.35 -0.56 -8.82
CA ALA A 851 -18.72 -0.33 -10.21
C ALA A 851 -17.71 0.63 -10.86
N GLY A 852 -17.20 0.26 -12.02
CA GLY A 852 -16.25 1.10 -12.74
C GLY A 852 -17.00 2.28 -13.35
N GLU A 853 -16.27 3.34 -13.66
CA GLU A 853 -16.73 4.45 -14.51
C GLU A 853 -17.01 4.01 -15.98
N ASP A 854 -17.26 2.73 -16.21
CA ASP A 854 -17.98 2.24 -17.38
C ASP A 854 -19.46 2.23 -16.97
N SER A 855 -20.19 3.32 -17.27
CA SER A 855 -21.64 3.55 -17.08
C SER A 855 -22.17 4.06 -15.73
N LEU A 856 -21.47 5.01 -15.10
CA LEU A 856 -22.12 6.05 -14.29
C LEU A 856 -21.45 7.37 -14.67
N GLU A 857 -21.98 8.03 -15.70
CA GLU A 857 -21.63 9.44 -15.93
C GLU A 857 -22.10 10.20 -14.68
N LEU A 858 -21.33 11.22 -14.25
CA LEU A 858 -21.69 12.15 -13.16
C LEU A 858 -23.16 12.66 -13.25
N GLU A 859 -23.71 12.56 -14.45
CA GLU A 859 -25.03 12.89 -14.95
C GLU A 859 -26.19 12.09 -14.37
N ASP A 860 -26.02 10.82 -13.99
CA ASP A 860 -27.12 10.05 -13.39
C ASP A 860 -27.42 10.48 -11.93
N MET A 861 -26.51 11.27 -11.34
CA MET A 861 -26.71 11.94 -10.05
C MET A 861 -27.22 13.38 -10.18
N ILE A 862 -27.26 13.93 -11.40
CA ILE A 862 -27.78 15.28 -11.67
C ILE A 862 -29.23 15.13 -12.09
N ALA A 863 -30.15 15.79 -11.38
CA ALA A 863 -31.55 15.78 -11.75
C ALA A 863 -31.74 16.34 -13.18
N GLU A 864 -32.54 15.63 -13.98
CA GLU A 864 -32.97 16.12 -15.28
C GLU A 864 -33.95 17.28 -15.04
N GLU A 865 -33.47 18.50 -15.23
CA GLU A 865 -34.23 19.73 -15.01
C GLU A 865 -34.12 20.62 -16.24
N ASP A 866 -35.23 21.23 -16.64
CA ASP A 866 -35.22 22.24 -17.69
C ASP A 866 -34.57 23.53 -17.18
N MET A 867 -33.54 23.98 -17.91
CA MET A 867 -32.80 25.19 -17.60
C MET A 867 -32.99 26.21 -18.72
N VAL A 868 -33.17 27.47 -18.35
CA VAL A 868 -33.08 28.62 -19.27
C VAL A 868 -31.60 28.99 -19.41
N ILE A 869 -31.09 28.94 -20.64
CA ILE A 869 -29.74 29.34 -20.99
C ILE A 869 -29.78 30.72 -21.61
N ALA A 870 -29.04 31.66 -21.02
CA ALA A 870 -28.92 33.03 -21.51
C ALA A 870 -27.47 33.33 -21.88
N ILE A 871 -27.25 33.79 -23.11
CA ILE A 871 -25.96 34.25 -23.62
C ILE A 871 -26.11 35.69 -24.07
N THR A 872 -25.28 36.58 -23.54
CA THR A 872 -25.28 38.00 -23.91
C THR A 872 -24.35 38.28 -25.08
N ASN A 873 -24.57 39.40 -25.77
CA ASN A 873 -23.73 39.85 -26.89
C ASN A 873 -22.28 40.09 -26.46
N SER A 874 -22.02 40.50 -25.22
CA SER A 874 -20.65 40.61 -24.67
C SER A 874 -20.00 39.25 -24.35
N GLY A 875 -20.70 38.14 -24.61
CA GLY A 875 -20.20 36.78 -24.46
C GLY A 875 -20.33 36.21 -23.05
N TYR A 876 -21.22 36.75 -22.21
CA TYR A 876 -21.49 36.15 -20.89
C TYR A 876 -22.58 35.07 -21.00
N ILE A 877 -22.32 33.90 -20.41
CA ILE A 877 -23.24 32.77 -20.41
C ILE A 877 -23.61 32.36 -18.98
N LYS A 878 -24.89 31.99 -18.77
CA LYS A 878 -25.40 31.40 -17.53
C LYS A 878 -26.59 30.48 -17.79
N ARG A 879 -26.84 29.56 -16.83
CA ARG A 879 -28.06 28.76 -16.75
C ARG A 879 -28.88 29.11 -15.51
N LEU A 880 -30.20 29.06 -15.64
CA LEU A 880 -31.19 29.36 -14.59
C LEU A 880 -32.29 28.29 -14.60
N PRO A 881 -32.72 27.72 -13.46
CA PRO A 881 -33.84 26.78 -13.47
C PRO A 881 -35.11 27.44 -14.00
N VAL A 882 -35.88 26.73 -14.84
CA VAL A 882 -37.17 27.24 -15.37
C VAL A 882 -38.14 27.58 -14.22
N SER A 883 -38.09 26.86 -13.10
CA SER A 883 -38.91 27.12 -11.89
C SER A 883 -38.70 28.52 -11.28
N THR A 884 -37.57 29.18 -11.57
CA THR A 884 -37.32 30.59 -11.20
C THR A 884 -38.27 31.55 -11.95
N TYR A 885 -38.95 31.07 -13.00
CA TYR A 885 -39.99 31.76 -13.75
C TYR A 885 -41.36 31.19 -13.34
N ARG A 886 -42.07 31.85 -12.43
CA ARG A 886 -43.44 31.48 -12.04
C ARG A 886 -44.45 31.84 -13.14
N GLU A 887 -45.36 30.91 -13.42
CA GLU A 887 -46.55 31.12 -14.26
C GLU A 887 -47.45 32.25 -13.71
N GLN A 888 -47.78 33.23 -14.55
CA GLN A 888 -49.01 34.02 -14.42
C GLN A 888 -50.01 33.53 -15.48
N ARG A 889 -51.24 33.23 -15.07
CA ARG A 889 -52.29 32.69 -15.95
C ARG A 889 -52.82 33.73 -16.95
N ARG A 890 -53.08 33.21 -18.17
CA ARG A 890 -53.68 33.84 -19.36
C ARG A 890 -52.99 35.11 -19.85
N GLY A 891 -52.14 34.93 -20.87
CA GLY A 891 -51.52 36.01 -21.64
C GLY A 891 -50.25 36.54 -20.99
N GLY A 892 -49.09 35.99 -21.38
CA GLY A 892 -47.78 36.59 -21.14
C GLY A 892 -46.85 35.79 -20.22
N ILE A 893 -45.66 35.44 -20.74
CA ILE A 893 -44.45 35.28 -19.91
C ILE A 893 -43.82 36.67 -19.83
N GLY A 894 -43.89 37.31 -18.67
CA GLY A 894 -43.20 38.57 -18.39
C GLY A 894 -41.74 38.31 -18.02
N VAL A 895 -40.81 38.64 -18.92
CA VAL A 895 -39.36 38.52 -18.70
C VAL A 895 -38.79 39.92 -18.51
N MET A 896 -38.74 40.44 -17.28
CA MET A 896 -37.93 41.63 -16.98
C MET A 896 -37.21 41.54 -15.64
N GLY A 897 -35.88 41.68 -15.69
CA GLY A 897 -34.99 41.79 -14.55
C GLY A 897 -33.89 40.74 -14.56
N MET A 898 -33.02 40.74 -15.56
CA MET A 898 -31.66 40.23 -15.39
C MET A 898 -30.74 41.45 -15.33
N ASP A 899 -29.91 41.56 -14.30
CA ASP A 899 -28.87 42.60 -14.28
C ASP A 899 -27.82 42.28 -15.34
N MET A 900 -27.76 43.11 -16.37
CA MET A 900 -26.79 43.04 -17.46
C MET A 900 -25.69 44.07 -17.24
N LYS A 901 -24.60 43.97 -17.99
CA LYS A 901 -23.62 45.08 -18.06
C LYS A 901 -24.30 46.26 -18.77
N GLU A 902 -23.93 47.50 -18.44
CA GLU A 902 -24.39 48.67 -19.19
C GLU A 902 -24.13 48.44 -20.69
N GLU A 903 -25.15 48.67 -21.53
CA GLU A 903 -25.15 48.45 -22.99
C GLU A 903 -25.10 46.98 -23.48
N ASP A 904 -25.32 45.98 -22.60
CA ASP A 904 -25.37 44.55 -22.98
C ASP A 904 -26.80 44.01 -23.06
N TYR A 905 -27.05 43.08 -23.97
CA TYR A 905 -28.35 42.45 -24.20
C TYR A 905 -28.22 40.95 -24.44
N ILE A 906 -29.32 40.21 -24.26
CA ILE A 906 -29.35 38.76 -24.46
C ILE A 906 -29.41 38.47 -25.98
N GLU A 907 -28.36 37.84 -26.50
CA GLU A 907 -28.26 37.44 -27.92
C GLU A 907 -28.87 36.05 -28.16
N HIS A 908 -28.68 35.11 -27.22
CA HIS A 908 -29.31 33.78 -27.28
C HIS A 908 -30.03 33.47 -25.98
N LEU A 909 -31.32 33.09 -26.09
CA LEU A 909 -32.15 32.62 -24.99
C LEU A 909 -32.93 31.38 -25.43
N PHE A 910 -32.68 30.25 -24.81
CA PHE A 910 -33.39 29.00 -25.10
C PHE A 910 -33.48 28.12 -23.85
N VAL A 911 -34.37 27.15 -23.87
CA VAL A 911 -34.51 26.14 -22.82
C VAL A 911 -33.81 24.87 -23.28
N ALA A 912 -33.03 24.25 -22.40
CA ALA A 912 -32.46 22.93 -22.61
C ALA A 912 -32.35 22.18 -21.28
N SER A 913 -32.38 20.85 -21.34
CA SER A 913 -32.23 19.99 -20.16
C SER A 913 -30.80 20.02 -19.64
N THR A 914 -30.61 19.81 -18.33
CA THR A 914 -29.28 19.69 -17.69
C THR A 914 -28.34 18.70 -18.38
N HIS A 915 -28.88 17.70 -19.07
CA HIS A 915 -28.15 16.66 -19.80
C HIS A 915 -27.88 16.98 -21.27
N ASP A 916 -28.52 18.02 -21.82
CA ASP A 916 -28.35 18.38 -23.23
C ASP A 916 -26.94 18.95 -23.47
N PHE A 917 -26.45 18.76 -24.69
CA PHE A 917 -25.25 19.42 -25.20
C PHE A 917 -25.60 20.76 -25.83
N ILE A 918 -24.74 21.75 -25.63
CA ILE A 918 -24.77 23.02 -26.35
C ILE A 918 -23.56 23.10 -27.26
N LEU A 919 -23.81 23.21 -28.56
CA LEU A 919 -22.82 23.37 -29.61
C LEU A 919 -22.62 24.86 -29.93
N PHE A 920 -21.40 25.35 -29.79
CA PHE A 920 -21.03 26.74 -30.06
C PHE A 920 -20.25 26.82 -31.38
N PHE A 921 -20.86 27.39 -32.41
CA PHE A 921 -20.23 27.61 -33.72
C PHE A 921 -19.63 29.01 -33.80
N THR A 922 -18.37 29.11 -34.20
CA THR A 922 -17.62 30.38 -34.14
C THR A 922 -17.33 30.97 -35.52
N SER A 923 -16.97 32.26 -35.57
CA SER A 923 -16.65 33.02 -36.80
C SER A 923 -15.56 32.37 -37.66
N VAL A 924 -14.63 31.63 -37.04
CA VAL A 924 -13.53 30.91 -37.72
C VAL A 924 -13.90 29.49 -38.16
N GLY A 925 -15.18 29.12 -38.09
CA GLY A 925 -15.68 27.82 -38.58
C GLY A 925 -15.38 26.63 -37.67
N LYS A 926 -15.10 26.87 -36.39
CA LYS A 926 -14.96 25.83 -35.36
C LYS A 926 -16.29 25.59 -34.64
N VAL A 927 -16.40 24.41 -34.04
CA VAL A 927 -17.46 24.09 -33.09
C VAL A 927 -16.87 23.51 -31.80
N TYR A 928 -17.39 24.01 -30.69
CA TYR A 928 -17.12 23.57 -29.33
C TYR A 928 -18.41 23.00 -28.73
N ARG A 929 -18.32 22.16 -27.70
CA ARG A 929 -19.51 21.79 -26.91
C ARG A 929 -19.24 21.84 -25.42
N LEU A 930 -20.31 22.11 -24.69
CA LEU A 930 -20.43 21.92 -23.25
C LEU A 930 -21.76 21.21 -22.97
N LYS A 931 -21.86 20.47 -21.86
CA LYS A 931 -23.17 20.06 -21.33
C LYS A 931 -23.80 21.22 -20.57
N VAL A 932 -25.14 21.28 -20.54
CA VAL A 932 -25.86 22.36 -19.87
C VAL A 932 -25.45 22.47 -18.40
N HIS A 933 -25.32 21.36 -17.66
CA HIS A 933 -24.92 21.41 -16.25
C HIS A 933 -23.52 21.99 -16.00
N GLU A 934 -22.62 21.95 -16.99
CA GLU A 934 -21.27 22.54 -16.93
C GLU A 934 -21.30 24.08 -17.03
N LEU A 935 -22.42 24.65 -17.49
CA LEU A 935 -22.60 26.10 -17.50
C LEU A 935 -22.78 26.64 -16.08
N PRO A 936 -22.30 27.86 -15.80
CA PRO A 936 -22.41 28.45 -14.47
C PRO A 936 -23.88 28.66 -14.11
N LEU A 937 -24.28 28.05 -12.99
CA LEU A 937 -25.59 28.29 -12.37
C LEU A 937 -25.63 29.73 -11.87
N GLY A 938 -26.51 30.53 -12.44
CA GLY A 938 -26.69 31.93 -12.06
C GLY A 938 -27.92 32.13 -11.18
N SER A 939 -27.90 33.20 -10.38
CA SER A 939 -29.14 33.78 -9.86
C SER A 939 -29.68 34.79 -10.87
N ARG A 940 -30.91 35.26 -10.68
CA ARG A 940 -31.52 36.28 -11.54
C ARG A 940 -30.68 37.57 -11.65
N GLN A 941 -29.99 37.93 -10.56
CA GLN A 941 -29.12 39.12 -10.46
C GLN A 941 -27.67 38.87 -10.90
N SER A 942 -27.24 37.63 -11.15
CA SER A 942 -25.85 37.36 -11.53
C SER A 942 -25.60 37.60 -13.03
N LYS A 943 -24.45 38.20 -13.37
CA LYS A 943 -24.06 38.50 -14.76
C LYS A 943 -23.60 37.26 -15.56
N GLY A 944 -23.46 36.10 -14.92
CA GLY A 944 -22.88 34.90 -15.53
C GLY A 944 -21.36 34.96 -15.66
N ARG A 945 -20.77 34.10 -16.50
CA ARG A 945 -19.32 34.05 -16.76
C ARG A 945 -19.06 34.27 -18.25
N ALA A 946 -17.99 34.99 -18.59
CA ALA A 946 -17.58 35.13 -19.99
C ALA A 946 -17.21 33.77 -20.61
N ILE A 947 -17.74 33.48 -21.79
CA ILE A 947 -17.60 32.20 -22.50
C ILE A 947 -16.14 31.86 -22.85
N VAL A 948 -15.31 32.88 -23.07
CA VAL A 948 -13.85 32.75 -23.29
C VAL A 948 -13.12 32.14 -22.09
N ASN A 949 -13.72 32.17 -20.89
CA ASN A 949 -13.17 31.50 -19.71
C ASN A 949 -13.58 30.02 -19.61
N LEU A 950 -14.57 29.59 -20.40
CA LEU A 950 -15.08 28.22 -20.44
C LEU A 950 -14.54 27.46 -21.64
N LEU A 951 -14.31 28.14 -22.77
CA LEU A 951 -13.86 27.56 -24.03
C LEU A 951 -12.61 28.29 -24.56
N PRO A 952 -11.61 27.57 -25.08
CA PRO A 952 -10.37 28.16 -25.56
C PRO A 952 -10.54 28.75 -26.96
N PHE A 953 -11.15 29.93 -27.02
CA PHE A 953 -11.29 30.73 -28.23
C PHE A 953 -9.97 31.38 -28.62
N ARG A 954 -9.75 31.56 -29.93
CA ARG A 954 -8.66 32.41 -30.45
C ARG A 954 -8.95 33.88 -30.17
N GLN A 955 -7.93 34.71 -30.22
CA GLN A 955 -8.08 36.16 -30.17
C GLN A 955 -9.06 36.61 -31.29
N ASP A 956 -10.06 37.40 -30.92
CA ASP A 956 -11.15 37.90 -31.79
C ASP A 956 -12.13 36.85 -32.35
N GLU A 957 -12.10 35.60 -31.88
CA GLU A 957 -13.08 34.56 -32.24
C GLU A 957 -14.42 34.78 -31.53
N LYS A 958 -15.51 34.91 -32.30
CA LYS A 958 -16.87 35.18 -31.79
C LYS A 958 -17.80 34.01 -32.05
N VAL A 959 -18.78 33.80 -31.16
CA VAL A 959 -19.87 32.84 -31.40
C VAL A 959 -20.82 33.43 -32.45
N ARG A 960 -21.25 32.60 -33.41
CA ARG A 960 -22.14 32.97 -34.52
C ARG A 960 -23.44 32.18 -34.52
N ALA A 961 -23.43 30.98 -33.93
CA ALA A 961 -24.64 30.19 -33.72
C ALA A 961 -24.47 29.27 -32.51
N VAL A 962 -25.59 29.00 -31.84
CA VAL A 962 -25.68 28.10 -30.69
C VAL A 962 -26.80 27.11 -30.96
N ILE A 963 -26.52 25.81 -30.83
CA ILE A 963 -27.50 24.74 -31.05
C ILE A 963 -27.49 23.80 -29.85
N ALA A 964 -28.64 23.64 -29.21
CA ALA A 964 -28.84 22.63 -28.17
C ALA A 964 -29.22 21.29 -28.81
N THR A 965 -28.71 20.19 -28.27
CA THR A 965 -29.01 18.84 -28.74
C THR A 965 -28.77 17.79 -27.66
N ARG A 966 -29.64 16.79 -27.58
CA ARG A 966 -29.47 15.62 -26.71
C ARG A 966 -28.75 14.50 -27.43
N ASP A 967 -29.21 14.17 -28.64
CA ASP A 967 -28.79 12.97 -29.36
C ASP A 967 -28.48 13.19 -30.85
N TYR A 968 -28.38 14.46 -31.28
CA TYR A 968 -28.07 14.90 -32.65
C TYR A 968 -29.12 14.45 -33.69
N LYS A 969 -30.35 14.16 -33.26
CA LYS A 969 -31.47 13.76 -34.13
C LYS A 969 -32.55 14.82 -34.30
N GLU A 970 -32.39 16.00 -33.70
CA GLU A 970 -33.36 17.09 -33.77
C GLU A 970 -33.57 17.63 -35.20
N ALA A 971 -32.56 17.45 -36.05
CA ALA A 971 -32.66 17.67 -37.50
C ALA A 971 -31.69 16.74 -38.23
N LYS A 972 -31.92 16.54 -39.53
CA LYS A 972 -31.04 15.69 -40.34
C LYS A 972 -29.69 16.36 -40.67
N TYR A 973 -29.70 17.66 -40.93
CA TYR A 973 -28.55 18.42 -41.43
C TYR A 973 -28.33 19.74 -40.70
N LEU A 974 -27.07 20.19 -40.72
CA LEU A 974 -26.68 21.57 -40.42
C LEU A 974 -26.29 22.29 -41.72
N VAL A 975 -26.92 23.44 -41.94
CA VAL A 975 -26.63 24.34 -43.06
C VAL A 975 -25.82 25.53 -42.56
N PHE A 976 -24.65 25.74 -43.15
CA PHE A 976 -23.70 26.79 -42.83
C PHE A 976 -23.66 27.82 -43.96
N GLY A 977 -23.51 29.10 -43.60
CA GLY A 977 -23.37 30.21 -44.54
C GLY A 977 -22.20 31.10 -44.15
N THR A 978 -21.46 31.61 -45.14
CA THR A 978 -20.34 32.53 -44.92
C THR A 978 -20.57 33.88 -45.56
N GLN A 979 -19.80 34.87 -45.11
CA GLN A 979 -19.84 36.25 -45.55
C GLN A 979 -19.58 36.38 -47.07
N LYS A 980 -18.69 35.55 -47.63
CA LYS A 980 -18.41 35.50 -49.09
C LYS A 980 -19.43 34.71 -49.92
N GLY A 981 -20.58 34.34 -49.34
CA GLY A 981 -21.67 33.69 -50.06
C GLY A 981 -21.48 32.20 -50.29
N VAL A 982 -20.64 31.54 -49.48
CA VAL A 982 -20.48 30.09 -49.49
C VAL A 982 -21.56 29.46 -48.61
N VAL A 983 -22.14 28.35 -49.08
CA VAL A 983 -23.08 27.52 -48.33
C VAL A 983 -22.54 26.11 -48.19
N LYS A 984 -22.74 25.48 -47.04
CA LYS A 984 -22.36 24.08 -46.81
C LYS A 984 -23.48 23.36 -46.07
N LYS A 985 -23.64 22.07 -46.38
CA LYS A 985 -24.49 21.14 -45.64
C LYS A 985 -23.67 19.98 -45.09
N THR A 986 -23.87 19.62 -43.83
CA THR A 986 -23.25 18.46 -43.15
C THR A 986 -24.33 17.69 -42.39
N GLU A 987 -24.24 16.37 -42.27
CA GLU A 987 -25.14 15.60 -41.39
C GLU A 987 -24.93 16.00 -39.93
N PHE A 988 -26.03 16.17 -39.18
CA PHE A 988 -25.94 16.63 -37.80
C PHE A 988 -25.23 15.61 -36.89
N LEU A 989 -25.44 14.32 -37.16
CA LEU A 989 -24.82 13.22 -36.44
C LEU A 989 -23.27 13.19 -36.58
N GLU A 990 -22.68 13.80 -37.62
CA GLU A 990 -21.21 13.88 -37.73
C GLU A 990 -20.56 14.68 -36.59
N TYR A 991 -21.35 15.48 -35.87
CA TYR A 991 -20.91 16.26 -34.72
C TYR A 991 -21.03 15.50 -33.39
N ASN A 992 -21.62 14.29 -33.40
CA ASN A 992 -21.57 13.34 -32.29
C ASN A 992 -20.20 12.63 -32.22
N THR A 993 -19.15 13.42 -32.00
CA THR A 993 -17.78 12.91 -31.84
C THR A 993 -17.21 13.39 -30.51
N PRO A 994 -16.27 12.64 -29.88
CA PRO A 994 -15.55 13.13 -28.70
C PRO A 994 -14.78 14.40 -29.06
N LEU A 995 -15.27 15.55 -28.58
CA LEU A 995 -14.66 16.84 -28.86
C LEU A 995 -13.38 17.00 -28.05
N LYS A 996 -12.28 17.31 -28.75
CA LYS A 996 -11.03 17.72 -28.14
C LYS A 996 -11.18 19.12 -27.53
N ALA A 997 -10.36 19.44 -26.54
CA ALA A 997 -10.37 20.74 -25.87
C ALA A 997 -10.21 21.93 -26.84
N ASP A 998 -9.55 21.75 -27.98
CA ASP A 998 -9.30 22.79 -29.00
C ASP A 998 -10.47 23.01 -29.99
N GLY A 999 -11.60 22.31 -29.79
CA GLY A 999 -12.74 22.32 -30.69
C GLY A 999 -12.48 21.54 -31.99
N ILE A 1000 -13.53 21.24 -32.75
CA ILE A 1000 -13.40 20.59 -34.08
C ILE A 1000 -13.74 21.58 -35.19
N ILE A 1001 -13.17 21.33 -36.37
CA ILE A 1001 -13.47 22.13 -37.56
C ILE A 1001 -14.87 21.73 -38.06
N ALA A 1002 -15.82 22.67 -38.06
CA ALA A 1002 -17.16 22.49 -38.63
C ALA A 1002 -17.24 22.95 -40.10
N LEU A 1003 -16.41 23.93 -40.46
CA LEU A 1003 -16.24 24.50 -41.79
C LEU A 1003 -14.82 25.02 -41.93
N ARG A 1004 -14.08 24.60 -42.96
CA ARG A 1004 -12.76 25.18 -43.24
C ARG A 1004 -12.94 26.53 -43.96
N MET A 1005 -12.69 27.61 -43.22
CA MET A 1005 -12.79 28.99 -43.71
C MET A 1005 -11.77 29.29 -44.81
N ARG A 1006 -12.17 30.15 -45.75
CA ARG A 1006 -11.29 30.73 -46.77
C ARG A 1006 -10.64 32.01 -46.22
N GLU A 1007 -9.57 32.47 -46.84
CA GLU A 1007 -8.97 33.77 -46.49
C GLU A 1007 -10.01 34.90 -46.65
N ASP A 1008 -10.02 35.82 -45.69
CA ASP A 1008 -10.96 36.95 -45.58
C ASP A 1008 -12.46 36.55 -45.62
N ASP A 1009 -12.82 35.38 -45.10
CA ASP A 1009 -14.20 34.91 -44.98
C ASP A 1009 -14.55 34.58 -43.52
N GLU A 1010 -15.79 34.83 -43.13
CA GLU A 1010 -16.30 34.57 -41.78
C GLU A 1010 -17.60 33.76 -41.84
N LEU A 1011 -17.79 32.88 -40.84
CA LEU A 1011 -19.08 32.20 -40.66
C LEU A 1011 -20.12 33.25 -40.21
N ILE A 1012 -21.27 33.29 -40.89
CA ILE A 1012 -22.35 34.25 -40.58
C ILE A 1012 -23.55 33.60 -39.89
N GLY A 1013 -23.75 32.29 -40.05
CA GLY A 1013 -24.88 31.60 -39.44
C GLY A 1013 -24.86 30.10 -39.70
N VAL A 1014 -25.53 29.38 -38.81
CA VAL A 1014 -25.80 27.94 -38.90
C VAL A 1014 -27.28 27.72 -38.63
N ARG A 1015 -27.94 26.87 -39.41
CA ARG A 1015 -29.35 26.52 -39.26
C ARG A 1015 -29.55 25.00 -39.31
N LEU A 1016 -30.50 24.52 -38.51
CA LEU A 1016 -31.00 23.15 -38.57
C LEU A 1016 -31.91 22.99 -39.80
N SER A 1017 -31.84 21.84 -40.45
CA SER A 1017 -32.54 21.57 -41.72
C SER A 1017 -32.83 20.08 -41.88
N ASP A 1018 -33.96 19.71 -42.46
CA ASP A 1018 -34.37 18.32 -42.64
C ASP A 1018 -34.06 17.75 -44.04
N GLY A 1019 -33.47 18.56 -44.92
CA GLY A 1019 -33.06 18.17 -46.27
C GLY A 1019 -34.05 18.59 -47.37
N ALA A 1020 -35.26 19.02 -46.98
CA ALA A 1020 -36.32 19.46 -47.90
C ALA A 1020 -36.55 20.98 -47.86
N ASP A 1021 -35.83 21.70 -47.00
CA ASP A 1021 -36.03 23.11 -46.75
C ASP A 1021 -35.49 23.99 -47.88
N ASP A 1022 -35.96 25.23 -47.96
CA ASP A 1022 -35.39 26.26 -48.83
C ASP A 1022 -34.43 27.13 -48.01
N VAL A 1023 -33.23 27.36 -48.53
CA VAL A 1023 -32.22 28.22 -47.91
C VAL A 1023 -32.35 29.64 -48.47
N LEU A 1024 -32.40 30.63 -47.59
CA LEU A 1024 -32.46 32.05 -47.90
C LEU A 1024 -31.18 32.75 -47.43
N MET A 1025 -30.43 33.32 -48.37
CA MET A 1025 -29.26 34.16 -48.06
C MET A 1025 -29.53 35.61 -48.48
N VAL A 1026 -29.15 36.57 -47.64
CA VAL A 1026 -29.38 38.01 -47.87
C VAL A 1026 -28.05 38.75 -47.82
N SER A 1027 -27.83 39.63 -48.80
CA SER A 1027 -26.62 40.46 -48.89
C SER A 1027 -26.84 41.91 -48.45
N ARG A 1028 -25.75 42.55 -48.04
CA ARG A 1028 -25.67 43.95 -47.60
C ARG A 1028 -26.18 44.93 -48.65
N LEU A 1029 -25.87 44.70 -49.94
CA LEU A 1029 -26.35 45.52 -51.06
C LEU A 1029 -27.78 45.15 -51.53
N GLY A 1030 -28.58 44.52 -50.67
CA GLY A 1030 -30.01 44.35 -50.89
C GLY A 1030 -30.38 43.27 -51.91
N GLN A 1031 -29.56 42.23 -52.07
CA GLN A 1031 -29.96 41.02 -52.80
C GLN A 1031 -30.39 39.92 -51.83
N ALA A 1032 -31.33 39.08 -52.24
CA ALA A 1032 -31.70 37.86 -51.54
C ALA A 1032 -31.80 36.69 -52.53
N VAL A 1033 -31.17 35.56 -52.20
CA VAL A 1033 -31.27 34.32 -52.99
C VAL A 1033 -31.96 33.25 -52.16
N ARG A 1034 -33.01 32.66 -52.73
CA ARG A 1034 -33.73 31.50 -52.19
C ARG A 1034 -33.46 30.32 -53.10
N PHE A 1035 -32.99 29.20 -52.58
CA PHE A 1035 -32.75 27.97 -53.36
C PHE A 1035 -33.04 26.74 -52.50
N LYS A 1036 -33.30 25.59 -53.13
CA LYS A 1036 -33.59 24.35 -52.40
C LYS A 1036 -32.32 23.83 -51.72
N GLU A 1037 -32.42 23.43 -50.46
CA GLU A 1037 -31.32 22.80 -49.73
C GLU A 1037 -30.82 21.52 -50.44
N SER A 1038 -31.69 20.83 -51.18
CA SER A 1038 -31.34 19.67 -52.02
C SER A 1038 -30.29 19.98 -53.09
N ASP A 1039 -30.16 21.24 -53.53
CA ASP A 1039 -29.17 21.66 -54.52
C ASP A 1039 -27.74 21.75 -53.94
N VAL A 1040 -27.62 21.66 -52.60
CA VAL A 1040 -26.37 21.58 -51.86
C VAL A 1040 -26.15 20.13 -51.45
N ARG A 1041 -25.07 19.51 -51.93
CA ARG A 1041 -24.71 18.14 -51.49
C ARG A 1041 -24.26 18.15 -50.03
N SER A 1042 -24.57 17.07 -49.30
CA SER A 1042 -23.94 16.84 -48.00
C SER A 1042 -22.43 16.65 -48.16
N MET A 1043 -21.64 17.24 -47.27
CA MET A 1043 -20.18 17.14 -47.25
C MET A 1043 -19.70 16.96 -45.81
N GLY A 1044 -18.57 16.29 -45.63
CA GLY A 1044 -17.99 16.11 -44.30
C GLY A 1044 -17.57 17.42 -43.62
N ARG A 1045 -17.44 17.37 -42.29
CA ARG A 1045 -17.02 18.50 -41.41
C ARG A 1045 -15.85 19.39 -41.92
N PRO A 1046 -14.71 18.90 -42.43
CA PRO A 1046 -13.62 19.78 -42.85
C PRO A 1046 -13.78 20.42 -44.24
N ALA A 1047 -14.85 20.12 -44.99
CA ALA A 1047 -15.06 20.70 -46.32
C ALA A 1047 -15.38 22.21 -46.27
N SER A 1048 -15.01 22.96 -47.31
CA SER A 1048 -15.20 24.42 -47.40
C SER A 1048 -16.53 24.87 -48.01
N GLY A 1049 -17.42 23.97 -48.43
CA GLY A 1049 -18.73 24.33 -49.01
C GLY A 1049 -18.73 24.66 -50.51
N VAL A 1050 -19.91 24.99 -51.05
CA VAL A 1050 -20.17 25.39 -52.45
C VAL A 1050 -20.70 26.82 -52.52
N ALA A 1051 -20.68 27.44 -53.70
CA ALA A 1051 -21.30 28.76 -53.88
C ALA A 1051 -22.82 28.69 -53.64
N GLY A 1052 -23.29 29.47 -52.65
CA GLY A 1052 -24.70 29.67 -52.31
C GLY A 1052 -25.27 30.94 -52.91
N MET A 1053 -24.51 32.04 -52.87
CA MET A 1053 -24.87 33.34 -53.44
C MET A 1053 -23.70 33.93 -54.22
N LYS A 1054 -23.96 34.48 -55.42
CA LYS A 1054 -22.95 35.24 -56.17
C LYS A 1054 -23.02 36.71 -55.76
N LEU A 1055 -21.97 37.19 -55.11
CA LEU A 1055 -21.85 38.56 -54.63
C LEU A 1055 -21.29 39.49 -55.72
N ARG A 1056 -21.62 40.79 -55.62
CA ARG A 1056 -20.97 41.86 -56.39
C ARG A 1056 -19.69 42.30 -55.68
N SER A 1057 -18.83 43.05 -56.37
CA SER A 1057 -17.66 43.66 -55.74
C SER A 1057 -18.12 44.59 -54.60
N GLY A 1058 -17.56 44.41 -53.41
CA GLY A 1058 -17.95 45.15 -52.19
C GLY A 1058 -19.22 44.64 -51.49
N ASP A 1059 -19.89 43.60 -51.98
CA ASP A 1059 -21.07 43.02 -51.33
C ASP A 1059 -20.69 41.85 -50.42
N GLU A 1060 -21.49 41.61 -49.39
CA GLU A 1060 -21.30 40.54 -48.40
C GLU A 1060 -22.63 39.96 -47.95
N VAL A 1061 -22.67 38.68 -47.61
CA VAL A 1061 -23.84 38.05 -47.01
C VAL A 1061 -23.92 38.41 -45.53
N ILE A 1062 -25.06 38.93 -45.09
CA ILE A 1062 -25.32 39.36 -43.72
C ILE A 1062 -26.26 38.42 -42.96
N ALA A 1063 -26.99 37.55 -43.67
CA ALA A 1063 -27.89 36.59 -43.04
C ALA A 1063 -28.04 35.29 -43.86
N LEU A 1064 -28.18 34.19 -43.12
CA LEU A 1064 -28.57 32.87 -43.59
C LEU A 1064 -29.78 32.42 -42.78
N GLU A 1065 -30.88 32.10 -43.46
CA GLU A 1065 -32.12 31.68 -42.83
C GLU A 1065 -32.74 30.50 -43.59
N ILE A 1066 -33.61 29.76 -42.91
CA ILE A 1066 -34.52 28.80 -43.57
C ILE A 1066 -35.78 29.55 -43.99
N ALA A 1067 -36.17 29.40 -45.25
CA ALA A 1067 -37.33 30.05 -45.81
C ALA A 1067 -38.62 29.32 -45.40
N ASP A 1068 -39.51 30.04 -44.74
CA ASP A 1068 -40.86 29.61 -44.35
C ASP A 1068 -41.89 30.52 -45.04
N ASP A 1069 -42.72 29.98 -45.93
CA ASP A 1069 -43.67 30.76 -46.76
C ASP A 1069 -44.74 31.52 -45.95
N GLU A 1070 -44.97 31.14 -44.70
CA GLU A 1070 -45.88 31.82 -43.78
C GLU A 1070 -45.20 32.93 -42.96
N ALA A 1071 -43.87 33.02 -42.99
CA ALA A 1071 -43.11 34.04 -42.27
C ALA A 1071 -42.76 35.25 -43.16
N ASP A 1072 -42.39 36.35 -42.52
CA ASP A 1072 -41.89 37.56 -43.17
C ASP A 1072 -40.36 37.65 -43.05
N LEU A 1073 -39.68 38.06 -44.12
CA LEU A 1073 -38.31 38.54 -44.04
C LEU A 1073 -38.32 40.02 -43.64
N LEU A 1074 -37.81 40.33 -42.46
CA LEU A 1074 -37.50 41.68 -42.01
C LEU A 1074 -36.09 42.06 -42.48
N VAL A 1075 -35.98 43.20 -43.15
CA VAL A 1075 -34.69 43.82 -43.51
C VAL A 1075 -34.63 45.24 -42.99
N VAL A 1076 -33.47 45.65 -42.48
CA VAL A 1076 -33.23 46.99 -41.93
C VAL A 1076 -31.90 47.56 -42.46
N THR A 1077 -31.92 48.84 -42.82
CA THR A 1077 -30.73 49.59 -43.27
C THR A 1077 -30.01 50.27 -42.10
N GLU A 1078 -28.73 50.55 -42.30
CA GLU A 1078 -27.89 51.29 -41.35
C GLU A 1078 -28.44 52.70 -41.04
N ASN A 1079 -29.22 53.34 -41.93
CA ASN A 1079 -29.87 54.63 -41.64
C ASN A 1079 -31.29 54.51 -41.06
N GLY A 1080 -31.65 53.34 -40.49
CA GLY A 1080 -32.88 53.18 -39.72
C GLY A 1080 -34.16 52.99 -40.55
N TYR A 1081 -34.06 52.54 -41.80
CA TYR A 1081 -35.21 52.17 -42.62
C TYR A 1081 -35.43 50.66 -42.59
N GLY A 1082 -36.66 50.22 -42.35
CA GLY A 1082 -37.01 48.81 -42.22
C GLY A 1082 -38.27 48.44 -42.97
N LYS A 1083 -38.36 47.17 -43.39
CA LYS A 1083 -39.59 46.60 -43.96
C LYS A 1083 -39.68 45.11 -43.75
N ARG A 1084 -40.92 44.62 -43.76
CA ARG A 1084 -41.23 43.18 -43.83
C ARG A 1084 -41.72 42.82 -45.22
N THR A 1085 -41.33 41.64 -45.72
CA THR A 1085 -41.86 41.09 -46.96
C THR A 1085 -42.08 39.60 -46.78
N GLN A 1086 -43.25 39.09 -47.18
CA GLN A 1086 -43.54 37.66 -47.06
C GLN A 1086 -42.52 36.83 -47.82
N ILE A 1087 -42.07 35.72 -47.22
CA ILE A 1087 -41.03 34.87 -47.81
C ILE A 1087 -41.51 34.21 -49.11
N ARG A 1088 -42.81 33.92 -49.24
CA ARG A 1088 -43.43 33.42 -50.47
C ARG A 1088 -43.21 34.34 -51.69
N ASP A 1089 -43.01 35.64 -51.47
CA ASP A 1089 -42.75 36.59 -52.55
C ASP A 1089 -41.34 36.41 -53.15
N TYR A 1090 -40.42 35.75 -52.45
CA TYR A 1090 -39.07 35.47 -52.95
C TYR A 1090 -39.09 34.18 -53.78
N PRO A 1091 -38.94 34.27 -55.12
CA PRO A 1091 -38.97 33.10 -55.98
C PRO A 1091 -37.72 32.27 -55.77
N THR A 1092 -37.88 30.96 -55.72
CA THR A 1092 -36.76 30.02 -55.72
C THR A 1092 -35.99 30.15 -57.03
N LYS A 1093 -34.70 30.46 -56.92
CA LYS A 1093 -33.71 30.52 -58.01
C LYS A 1093 -32.69 29.40 -57.82
N GLY A 1094 -31.75 29.24 -58.76
CA GLY A 1094 -30.62 28.34 -58.56
C GLY A 1094 -29.61 28.88 -57.54
N ARG A 1095 -28.95 28.00 -56.79
CA ARG A 1095 -27.81 28.37 -55.93
C ARG A 1095 -26.69 29.02 -56.74
N GLY A 1096 -25.94 29.92 -56.11
CA GLY A 1096 -24.82 30.63 -56.75
C GLY A 1096 -25.28 31.67 -57.77
N THR A 1097 -26.56 32.04 -57.78
CA THR A 1097 -27.06 33.20 -58.52
C THR A 1097 -26.94 34.48 -57.67
N GLN A 1098 -27.09 35.66 -58.29
CA GLN A 1098 -27.09 36.93 -57.55
C GLN A 1098 -28.35 37.12 -56.70
N GLY A 1099 -29.38 36.29 -56.89
CA GLY A 1099 -30.68 36.47 -56.23
C GLY A 1099 -31.52 37.58 -56.87
N VAL A 1100 -32.51 38.02 -56.11
CA VAL A 1100 -33.48 39.06 -56.46
C VAL A 1100 -33.32 40.23 -55.50
N ARG A 1101 -33.66 41.44 -55.94
CA ARG A 1101 -33.65 42.62 -55.08
C ARG A 1101 -34.64 42.45 -53.92
N THR A 1102 -34.12 42.47 -52.69
CA THR A 1102 -34.90 42.45 -51.45
C THR A 1102 -35.20 43.84 -50.91
N ALA A 1103 -34.45 44.87 -51.31
CA ALA A 1103 -34.71 46.25 -50.95
C ALA A 1103 -34.29 47.18 -52.11
N GLN A 1104 -34.97 48.31 -52.25
CA GLN A 1104 -34.50 49.39 -53.13
C GLN A 1104 -33.61 50.34 -52.32
N LEU A 1105 -32.29 50.16 -52.43
CA LEU A 1105 -31.32 51.05 -51.79
C LEU A 1105 -31.21 52.35 -52.59
N VAL A 1106 -31.41 53.49 -51.92
CA VAL A 1106 -31.28 54.84 -52.49
C VAL A 1106 -30.15 55.54 -51.75
N GLU A 1107 -29.33 56.30 -52.48
CA GLU A 1107 -28.25 57.11 -51.92
C GLU A 1107 -28.81 58.03 -50.82
N GLY A 1108 -28.28 57.91 -49.60
CA GLY A 1108 -28.76 58.59 -48.38
C GLY A 1108 -29.58 57.73 -47.40
N LYS A 1109 -30.08 56.54 -47.78
CA LYS A 1109 -30.80 55.62 -46.86
C LYS A 1109 -29.97 54.42 -46.36
N GLY A 1110 -28.72 54.33 -46.82
CA GLY A 1110 -27.73 53.36 -46.35
C GLY A 1110 -27.95 51.93 -46.86
N GLU A 1111 -26.99 51.07 -46.56
CA GLU A 1111 -26.98 49.64 -46.91
C GLU A 1111 -27.73 48.80 -45.87
N LEU A 1112 -28.02 47.52 -46.17
CA LEU A 1112 -28.66 46.62 -45.21
C LEU A 1112 -27.66 46.21 -44.11
N VAL A 1113 -28.04 46.40 -42.85
CA VAL A 1113 -27.24 45.97 -41.69
C VAL A 1113 -27.82 44.73 -41.01
N GLY A 1114 -29.12 44.46 -41.20
CA GLY A 1114 -29.79 43.32 -40.57
C GLY A 1114 -30.85 42.70 -41.46
N ALA A 1115 -30.91 41.37 -41.47
CA ALA A 1115 -31.96 40.60 -42.10
C ALA A 1115 -32.32 39.37 -41.24
N ARG A 1116 -33.60 39.20 -40.89
CA ARG A 1116 -34.09 38.09 -40.07
C ARG A 1116 -35.49 37.66 -40.49
N VAL A 1117 -35.76 36.37 -40.38
CA VAL A 1117 -37.13 35.84 -40.51
C VAL A 1117 -37.90 36.13 -39.23
N VAL A 1118 -39.05 36.78 -39.35
CA VAL A 1118 -39.93 37.14 -38.23
C VAL A 1118 -41.33 36.59 -38.48
N ARG A 1119 -41.98 36.12 -37.41
CA ARG A 1119 -43.38 35.66 -37.42
C ARG A 1119 -44.25 36.64 -36.63
N ASP A 1120 -45.56 36.52 -36.79
CA ASP A 1120 -46.50 37.32 -36.00
C ASP A 1120 -46.31 37.03 -34.49
N GLY A 1121 -46.27 38.08 -33.67
CA GLY A 1121 -45.93 38.01 -32.23
C GLY A 1121 -44.46 38.27 -31.89
N TYR A 1122 -43.57 38.40 -32.87
CA TYR A 1122 -42.17 38.77 -32.62
C TYR A 1122 -42.07 40.27 -32.33
N GLN A 1123 -41.21 40.65 -31.38
CA GLN A 1123 -40.68 42.00 -31.24
C GLN A 1123 -39.28 42.07 -31.86
N VAL A 1124 -38.83 43.27 -32.17
CA VAL A 1124 -37.54 43.53 -32.81
C VAL A 1124 -36.85 44.62 -32.00
N MET A 1125 -35.58 44.40 -31.70
CA MET A 1125 -34.69 45.35 -31.09
C MET A 1125 -33.71 45.87 -32.15
N LEU A 1126 -33.60 47.19 -32.23
CA LEU A 1126 -32.66 47.92 -33.09
C LEU A 1126 -31.72 48.72 -32.20
N ILE A 1127 -30.43 48.65 -32.49
CA ILE A 1127 -29.39 49.29 -31.69
C ILE A 1127 -28.59 50.20 -32.62
N SER A 1128 -28.36 51.47 -32.24
CA SER A 1128 -27.40 52.34 -32.94
C SER A 1128 -25.99 52.20 -32.38
N ASP A 1129 -24.99 52.54 -33.20
CA ASP A 1129 -23.59 52.69 -32.77
C ASP A 1129 -23.39 53.76 -31.68
N GLY A 1130 -24.29 54.75 -31.60
CA GLY A 1130 -24.40 55.72 -30.51
C GLY A 1130 -25.09 55.22 -29.23
N GLY A 1131 -25.44 53.93 -29.16
CA GLY A 1131 -26.00 53.30 -27.95
C GLY A 1131 -27.52 53.47 -27.78
N THR A 1132 -28.23 54.04 -28.75
CA THR A 1132 -29.71 54.15 -28.68
C THR A 1132 -30.34 52.79 -28.99
N VAL A 1133 -31.21 52.30 -28.11
CA VAL A 1133 -31.93 51.03 -28.29
C VAL A 1133 -33.43 51.29 -28.49
N ILE A 1134 -34.01 50.76 -29.56
CA ILE A 1134 -35.45 50.80 -29.83
C ILE A 1134 -36.00 49.38 -29.88
N ARG A 1135 -37.09 49.14 -29.15
CA ARG A 1135 -37.86 47.89 -29.16
C ARG A 1135 -39.24 48.15 -29.73
N MET A 1136 -39.69 47.37 -30.70
CA MET A 1136 -41.02 47.50 -31.32
C MET A 1136 -41.57 46.14 -31.74
N ALA A 1137 -42.89 46.02 -31.92
CA ALA A 1137 -43.44 44.79 -32.48
C ALA A 1137 -43.04 44.69 -33.96
N ALA A 1138 -42.67 43.49 -34.41
CA ALA A 1138 -42.45 43.24 -35.84
C ALA A 1138 -43.70 43.62 -36.64
N ALA A 1139 -44.89 43.42 -36.06
CA ALA A 1139 -46.19 43.81 -36.60
C ALA A 1139 -46.27 45.31 -36.98
N ASP A 1140 -45.61 46.20 -36.24
CA ASP A 1140 -45.64 47.65 -36.47
C ASP A 1140 -44.80 48.05 -37.70
N ILE A 1141 -43.85 47.20 -38.10
CA ILE A 1141 -43.03 47.43 -39.28
C ILE A 1141 -43.84 47.10 -40.52
N LYS A 1142 -43.98 48.08 -41.42
CA LYS A 1142 -44.83 47.96 -42.61
C LYS A 1142 -44.45 46.75 -43.50
N ARG A 1143 -45.42 45.87 -43.75
CA ARG A 1143 -45.31 44.82 -44.78
C ARG A 1143 -45.42 45.45 -46.17
N SER A 1144 -44.42 45.25 -47.01
CA SER A 1144 -44.30 45.83 -48.35
C SER A 1144 -43.67 44.83 -49.32
N GLY A 1145 -43.85 45.02 -50.63
CA GLY A 1145 -43.22 44.18 -51.64
C GLY A 1145 -41.68 44.22 -51.61
N ARG A 1146 -41.04 43.25 -52.25
CA ARG A 1146 -39.56 43.10 -52.24
C ARG A 1146 -38.81 44.35 -52.70
N GLN A 1147 -39.16 44.91 -53.85
CA GLN A 1147 -38.48 46.08 -54.42
C GLN A 1147 -39.05 47.41 -53.89
N THR A 1148 -39.11 47.56 -52.57
CA THR A 1148 -39.56 48.79 -51.91
C THR A 1148 -38.49 49.29 -50.93
N GLN A 1149 -38.59 50.57 -50.55
CA GLN A 1149 -37.59 51.26 -49.73
C GLN A 1149 -37.79 51.10 -48.21
N GLY A 1150 -38.94 50.57 -47.78
CA GLY A 1150 -39.31 50.49 -46.37
C GLY A 1150 -39.68 51.82 -45.72
N VAL A 1151 -40.04 51.77 -44.43
CA VAL A 1151 -40.43 52.91 -43.60
C VAL A 1151 -39.35 53.17 -42.54
N ILE A 1152 -39.33 54.36 -41.97
CA ILE A 1152 -38.41 54.67 -40.87
C ILE A 1152 -38.84 53.83 -39.66
N VAL A 1153 -37.95 52.95 -39.21
CA VAL A 1153 -38.10 52.15 -37.99
C VAL A 1153 -37.26 52.73 -36.84
N MET A 1154 -36.21 53.49 -37.15
CA MET A 1154 -35.40 54.19 -36.16
C MET A 1154 -34.98 55.55 -36.70
N ARG A 1155 -35.29 56.63 -35.96
CA ARG A 1155 -34.76 57.96 -36.26
C ARG A 1155 -33.41 58.10 -35.59
N LEU A 1156 -32.35 58.21 -36.38
CA LEU A 1156 -30.97 58.36 -35.92
C LEU A 1156 -30.59 59.84 -35.87
N ARG A 1157 -29.65 60.19 -34.98
CA ARG A 1157 -29.03 61.51 -34.94
C ARG A 1157 -27.98 61.64 -36.05
N ASP A 1158 -27.57 62.87 -36.37
CA ASP A 1158 -26.53 63.09 -37.40
C ASP A 1158 -25.25 62.34 -37.01
N ALA A 1159 -24.78 61.46 -37.91
CA ALA A 1159 -23.65 60.52 -37.78
C ALA A 1159 -23.88 59.20 -37.01
N GLU A 1160 -25.08 58.92 -36.48
CA GLU A 1160 -25.41 57.59 -35.92
C GLU A 1160 -25.93 56.63 -37.00
N GLN A 1161 -25.57 55.35 -36.87
CA GLN A 1161 -26.04 54.25 -37.73
C GLN A 1161 -26.61 53.10 -36.89
N VAL A 1162 -27.63 52.40 -37.40
CA VAL A 1162 -28.07 51.11 -36.85
C VAL A 1162 -26.92 50.12 -36.99
N SER A 1163 -26.47 49.57 -35.87
CA SER A 1163 -25.38 48.61 -35.79
C SER A 1163 -25.88 47.16 -35.83
N THR A 1164 -26.98 46.86 -35.14
CA THR A 1164 -27.49 45.48 -35.00
C THR A 1164 -29.02 45.40 -34.96
N LEU A 1165 -29.55 44.28 -35.48
CA LEU A 1165 -30.95 43.88 -35.42
C LEU A 1165 -31.09 42.53 -34.72
N ALA A 1166 -31.92 42.45 -33.68
CA ALA A 1166 -32.21 41.21 -32.95
C ALA A 1166 -33.72 41.02 -32.77
N PRO A 1167 -34.32 39.89 -33.20
CA PRO A 1167 -35.70 39.55 -32.86
C PRO A 1167 -35.77 39.11 -31.40
N VAL A 1168 -36.75 39.64 -30.67
CA VAL A 1168 -37.05 39.33 -29.27
C VAL A 1168 -38.47 38.79 -29.21
N VAL A 1169 -38.73 37.68 -28.54
CA VAL A 1169 -40.11 37.22 -28.35
C VAL A 1169 -40.81 38.16 -27.38
N GLY A 1170 -41.88 38.84 -27.82
CA GLY A 1170 -42.60 39.82 -27.02
C GLY A 1170 -43.88 39.27 -26.37
N SER A 1171 -44.20 39.73 -25.16
CA SER A 1171 -45.51 39.58 -24.51
C SER A 1171 -46.23 40.94 -24.46
N ASP A 1172 -47.54 40.93 -24.73
CA ASP A 1172 -48.40 42.11 -24.79
C ASP A 1172 -48.73 42.67 -23.40
N SER A 1173 -48.02 43.70 -22.94
CA SER A 1173 -48.52 44.76 -22.05
C SER A 1173 -47.39 45.70 -21.64
N ASP A 1174 -47.45 46.98 -22.00
CA ASP A 1174 -47.19 48.08 -21.06
C ASP A 1174 -47.58 49.46 -21.65
N PRO A 1175 -48.01 50.42 -20.80
CA PRO A 1175 -48.60 51.70 -21.19
C PRO A 1175 -47.55 52.78 -21.51
N GLU A 1176 -47.95 53.81 -22.27
CA GLU A 1176 -47.13 54.97 -22.65
C GLU A 1176 -46.54 55.73 -21.43
N PRO A 1177 -45.31 56.27 -21.53
CA PRO A 1177 -44.72 57.07 -20.45
C PRO A 1177 -44.92 58.59 -20.66
N GLU A 1178 -45.43 59.29 -19.65
CA GLU A 1178 -45.26 60.75 -19.51
C GLU A 1178 -44.09 61.10 -18.58
N LYS A 1179 -43.18 61.89 -19.16
CA LYS A 1179 -42.16 62.82 -18.62
C LYS A 1179 -41.84 62.82 -17.12
N VAL A 1180 -40.55 62.70 -16.83
CA VAL A 1180 -39.92 63.23 -15.61
C VAL A 1180 -39.59 64.71 -15.81
N THR A 1181 -39.93 65.56 -14.84
CA THR A 1181 -39.21 66.81 -14.58
C THR A 1181 -38.50 66.72 -13.24
N SER A 1182 -37.28 67.21 -13.27
CA SER A 1182 -36.27 67.34 -12.22
C SER A 1182 -36.72 68.16 -11.01
N ASP A 1183 -36.22 67.81 -9.83
CA ASP A 1183 -35.21 68.59 -9.10
C ASP A 1183 -34.92 67.91 -7.74
N GLY A 1184 -33.65 67.92 -7.32
CA GLY A 1184 -33.18 67.37 -6.04
C GLY A 1184 -33.47 68.28 -4.85
N PRO A 1185 -32.60 68.37 -3.82
CA PRO A 1185 -31.62 67.43 -3.28
C PRO A 1185 -31.85 67.31 -1.73
N PRO A 1186 -30.87 67.31 -0.79
CA PRO A 1186 -30.77 66.28 0.26
C PRO A 1186 -30.94 66.79 1.72
N ALA A 1187 -30.73 65.86 2.67
CA ALA A 1187 -30.06 66.04 3.96
C ALA A 1187 -30.87 66.34 5.24
N ASP A 1188 -30.27 65.83 6.33
CA ASP A 1188 -30.40 66.16 7.75
C ASP A 1188 -31.64 65.63 8.50
N ALA A 1189 -31.57 65.29 9.79
CA ALA A 1189 -30.53 64.95 10.77
C ALA A 1189 -31.29 64.57 12.07
N ALA A 1190 -30.55 63.98 13.03
CA ALA A 1190 -30.94 63.73 14.43
C ALA A 1190 -31.97 62.60 14.65
N GLY A 1191 -31.90 61.78 15.69
CA GLY A 1191 -31.05 61.73 16.88
C GLY A 1191 -31.74 60.81 17.91
N GLU A 1192 -30.94 60.10 18.70
CA GLU A 1192 -31.23 59.52 20.04
C GLU A 1192 -32.23 58.34 20.23
N GLN A 1193 -31.63 57.21 20.62
CA GLN A 1193 -31.90 56.33 21.79
C GLN A 1193 -33.33 55.90 22.20
N GLU A 1194 -33.56 54.57 22.10
CA GLU A 1194 -34.08 53.60 23.11
C GLU A 1194 -35.46 53.82 23.80
N PRO A 1195 -36.13 52.80 24.40
CA PRO A 1195 -36.07 51.34 24.23
C PRO A 1195 -37.45 50.62 24.37
N LEU A 1196 -37.38 49.28 24.45
CA LEU A 1196 -38.18 48.35 25.29
C LEU A 1196 -39.51 47.74 24.78
N ASP A 1197 -39.52 46.42 24.93
CA ASP A 1197 -40.61 45.44 24.84
C ASP A 1197 -41.92 45.88 25.47
N LEU A 1198 -43.02 45.24 25.05
CA LEU A 1198 -44.12 44.90 25.96
C LEU A 1198 -45.10 43.85 25.38
N TYR A 1199 -45.39 42.89 26.28
CA TYR A 1199 -46.61 42.08 26.46
C TYR A 1199 -46.67 40.61 25.98
N GLU A 1200 -46.42 39.71 26.94
CA GLU A 1200 -47.08 38.41 27.13
C GLU A 1200 -48.62 38.57 27.29
N PRO A 1201 -49.46 37.53 27.09
CA PRO A 1201 -49.86 36.68 28.24
C PRO A 1201 -50.28 35.21 27.94
N THR A 1202 -49.94 34.33 28.89
CA THR A 1202 -50.66 33.22 29.59
C THR A 1202 -51.82 32.39 28.98
N GLU A 1203 -51.65 31.07 29.13
CA GLU A 1203 -52.50 30.00 29.76
C GLU A 1203 -53.88 29.50 29.23
N ASP A 1204 -53.98 28.16 29.31
CA ASP A 1204 -55.10 27.21 29.44
C ASP A 1204 -56.16 27.01 28.33
N ASP A 1205 -56.34 25.77 27.84
CA ASP A 1205 -57.22 24.74 28.43
C ASP A 1205 -57.21 23.41 27.62
N SER A 1206 -57.81 22.37 28.19
CA SER A 1206 -57.57 20.93 28.06
C SER A 1206 -58.69 20.12 27.36
N SER A 1207 -58.41 18.86 26.95
CA SER A 1207 -59.17 17.60 27.23
C SER A 1207 -59.27 16.51 26.13
N GLU A 1208 -58.61 15.37 26.45
CA GLU A 1208 -58.84 13.90 26.34
C GLU A 1208 -59.80 13.12 25.39
N ASN A 1209 -59.32 11.96 24.88
CA ASN A 1209 -59.75 10.57 25.25
C ASN A 1209 -58.86 9.48 24.54
N ALA A 1210 -58.08 8.63 25.24
CA ALA A 1210 -58.33 7.21 25.69
C ALA A 1210 -58.03 6.13 24.59
N LEU A 1211 -57.27 5.00 24.72
CA LEU A 1211 -57.03 3.95 25.75
C LEU A 1211 -55.82 3.01 25.42
N ASP A 1212 -55.38 2.26 26.46
CA ASP A 1212 -54.67 0.93 26.57
C ASP A 1212 -53.13 0.77 26.77
N LEU A 1213 -52.74 0.64 28.07
CA LEU A 1213 -52.04 -0.44 28.84
C LEU A 1213 -51.05 -1.42 28.12
N VAL A 1214 -49.88 -1.86 28.62
CA VAL A 1214 -49.50 -2.54 29.90
C VAL A 1214 -47.95 -2.47 30.15
N GLU A 1215 -47.58 -2.66 31.43
CA GLU A 1215 -46.31 -2.62 32.20
C GLU A 1215 -45.11 -3.54 31.83
N ASP A 1216 -43.98 -3.16 32.46
CA ASP A 1216 -42.96 -3.96 33.19
C ASP A 1216 -41.56 -4.27 32.58
N ASP A 1217 -40.57 -3.57 33.17
CA ASP A 1217 -39.36 -4.07 33.85
C ASP A 1217 -38.65 -5.34 33.33
N THR A 1218 -37.36 -5.24 33.00
CA THR A 1218 -36.24 -5.64 33.89
C THR A 1218 -34.87 -5.61 33.21
N ASP A 1219 -33.91 -5.11 33.98
CA ASP A 1219 -32.46 -5.35 34.04
C ASP A 1219 -31.77 -6.33 33.06
N GLY A 1220 -30.63 -5.85 32.56
CA GLY A 1220 -29.33 -6.49 32.83
C GLY A 1220 -28.86 -7.60 31.89
N THR A 1221 -28.09 -7.25 30.87
CA THR A 1221 -26.63 -7.55 30.76
C THR A 1221 -26.03 -6.93 29.51
#